data_AF-A0A7W1F1D2-F1
#
_entry.id   AF-A0A7W1F1D2-F1
#
_cell.length_a   1.000
_cell.length_b   1.000
_cell.length_c   1.000
_cell.angle_alpha   90.00
_cell.angle_beta   90.00
_cell.angle_gamma   90.00
#
_symmetry.space_group_name_H-M   'P 1'
#
loop_
_entity.id
_entity.type
_entity.pdbx_description
1 polymer ?
#
loop_
_entity_poly.entity_id
_entity_poly.type
_entity_poly.pdbx_seq_one_letter_code
_entity_poly.pdbx_strand_id
1 'polypeptide(L)'
;MTIIRLSLCLAASLTVVPIASAEEIAPTVVIAEGESFTAAAGSGWMATHQDDSYASHTYGGMWVMNGGLLGAAPDSAGAVATTTVQVPTAGAYRVWSKYQAPPYFNFTHRIEVIQGGKTVHAHDYGKIDAPRMWSFSAGLHRQLWWSWGLDHDAAEAPAAMATLAAGPAEIRISTIANPQPAGDRFIDFVVLTTEPGDTYRGFKPYGVGSPFMLEAMAASRVYLRFKNSGPAPARLTASTAGHMQPLYGGQSGTFPDGDVAPGQWSGWFNIATICRLAHDEGVTLNLPGAADIEVEVARDPEGKELRGQATVPNGEALILPIDIAWNPKARAQSNRAHARQVIADAKGTWRRANGGKKPALIPFYGAFNGPAWSHELKDALGYNTVLPDAYPQLEIDGYHQHKVGKEAITAYAATLTPEQRQRMRILSFGDEIHIGGIDYNDPANTPKFQAWLAQRGLGAAELGVASDQATLTKQAGSRLTWWAKLFEEQQVFATFAASTKVAEETLHPKVLTGANYSPHSLPQYYGPIHQWIDLFRHRGMSAFWTEDYIFSTPESPQMIGWMLATARCGTKYHDLPIHFYVMPHAPGQTPGNLRRSMLYAIGAGADHIDNFWVGPAEYFTENFVDWSHPESFKVLSESIHDTGEVEAIAHGGKPRVATVAVLLSKATDFNEGRVAVDGQKDPFVSQCTNEPSRLVQTIGRKDAQLLYLAARQAGVDVDLITEDDIAELDALKQYAVVYAAGEWIESRATAKLDAWVQAGGTLYASAGLGARNEHDEANPAYLKILGLAETSLVKDTWCLRPLLELPLAKPIDTMTVDGALIPAVAFKQVLKPTSATVLGTWSDGAPAATMHAYGAGKAYAIGTAAGHACYKTALRVVPFARGGRKSIYTPIITDPAAVSLVRLPLAGLVPEVTTGDASIEALLLENTGGTLLTLVNWSDQPRKDLKVSVRLAAAPKSARSVSGQREIAVTYADGIASFSIDLTEADYIVLAK
;
A
#
# COMPACT_ATOMS: atom_id res chain seq x y z
N MET A 1 -28.39 20.70 -33.65
CA MET A 1 -29.59 20.68 -34.51
C MET A 1 -30.81 20.65 -33.61
N THR A 2 -31.51 21.78 -33.56
CA THR A 2 -32.75 22.07 -32.84
C THR A 2 -33.89 21.18 -33.34
N ILE A 3 -34.76 20.66 -32.47
CA ILE A 3 -36.21 20.52 -32.73
C ILE A 3 -36.97 20.74 -31.42
N ILE A 4 -37.85 21.74 -31.51
CA ILE A 4 -38.82 22.22 -30.54
C ILE A 4 -40.12 21.40 -30.70
N ARG A 5 -40.80 21.11 -29.59
CA ARG A 5 -42.27 20.91 -29.60
C ARG A 5 -42.91 21.77 -28.50
N LEU A 6 -43.60 22.82 -28.96
CA LEU A 6 -44.54 23.63 -28.21
C LEU A 6 -45.89 22.90 -28.16
N SER A 7 -46.54 22.89 -26.99
CA SER A 7 -47.99 22.74 -26.88
C SER A 7 -48.52 23.77 -25.89
N LEU A 8 -49.46 24.59 -26.38
CA LEU A 8 -50.22 25.60 -25.64
C LEU A 8 -51.04 24.98 -24.49
N CYS A 9 -51.07 25.65 -23.34
CA CYS A 9 -52.18 25.54 -22.39
C CYS A 9 -52.51 26.91 -21.76
N LEU A 10 -53.81 27.24 -21.88
CA LEU A 10 -54.64 28.25 -21.23
C LEU A 10 -54.09 28.93 -19.96
N ALA A 11 -54.15 30.27 -19.97
CA ALA A 11 -54.02 31.10 -18.79
C ALA A 11 -55.32 31.04 -17.95
N ALA A 12 -55.23 30.40 -16.78
CA ALA A 12 -56.18 30.57 -15.68
C ALA A 12 -55.44 31.24 -14.52
N SER A 13 -55.79 32.49 -14.25
CA SER A 13 -55.32 33.26 -13.11
C SER A 13 -55.91 32.68 -11.81
N LEU A 14 -55.15 31.78 -11.18
CA LEU A 14 -55.35 31.35 -9.80
C LEU A 14 -54.41 32.16 -8.91
N THR A 15 -54.98 32.91 -7.97
CA THR A 15 -54.28 33.53 -6.85
C THR A 15 -53.58 32.45 -6.02
N VAL A 16 -52.26 32.33 -6.16
CA VAL A 16 -51.42 31.51 -5.29
C VAL A 16 -51.29 32.24 -3.96
N VAL A 17 -51.96 31.71 -2.93
CA VAL A 17 -51.65 32.02 -1.54
C VAL A 17 -50.24 31.47 -1.28
N PRO A 18 -49.31 32.24 -0.71
CA PRO A 18 -48.01 31.69 -0.32
C PRO A 18 -48.26 30.67 0.80
N ILE A 19 -48.12 29.39 0.46
CA ILE A 19 -47.94 28.35 1.48
C ILE A 19 -46.58 28.66 2.07
N ALA A 20 -46.55 29.09 3.32
CA ALA A 20 -45.33 29.14 4.10
C ALA A 20 -44.68 27.75 4.01
N SER A 21 -43.48 27.68 3.42
CA SER A 21 -42.65 26.50 3.55
C SER A 21 -42.48 26.25 5.04
N ALA A 22 -43.01 25.14 5.55
CA ALA A 22 -42.67 24.68 6.88
C ALA A 22 -41.15 24.61 6.95
N GLU A 23 -40.55 25.37 7.86
CA GLU A 23 -39.13 25.21 8.21
C GLU A 23 -38.94 23.73 8.57
N GLU A 24 -38.19 23.01 7.74
CA GLU A 24 -37.89 21.61 7.97
C GLU A 24 -37.07 21.54 9.26
N ILE A 25 -37.70 21.10 10.35
CA ILE A 25 -37.05 21.03 11.66
C ILE A 25 -35.89 20.03 11.52
N ALA A 26 -34.66 20.53 11.65
CA ALA A 26 -33.47 19.69 11.54
C ALA A 26 -33.57 18.51 12.54
N PRO A 27 -33.20 17.28 12.12
CA PRO A 27 -33.31 16.11 12.99
C PRO A 27 -32.49 16.30 14.26
N THR A 28 -33.04 15.83 15.39
CA THR A 28 -32.29 15.75 16.65
C THR A 28 -31.30 14.60 16.55
N VAL A 29 -30.06 14.82 16.96
CA VAL A 29 -28.99 13.81 16.97
C VAL A 29 -28.30 13.82 18.33
N VAL A 30 -28.09 12.62 18.89
CA VAL A 30 -27.33 12.39 20.11
C VAL A 30 -26.23 11.37 19.82
N ILE A 31 -25.00 11.71 20.16
CA ILE A 31 -23.81 10.87 19.97
C ILE A 31 -23.37 10.32 21.33
N ALA A 32 -23.17 9.01 21.41
CA ALA A 32 -22.54 8.33 22.54
C ALA A 32 -21.23 7.69 22.09
N GLU A 33 -20.12 8.37 22.37
CA GLU A 33 -18.76 7.95 22.01
C GLU A 33 -18.37 6.66 22.73
N GLY A 34 -17.74 5.73 22.01
CA GLY A 34 -17.41 4.38 22.45
C GLY A 34 -16.49 4.37 23.66
N GLU A 35 -15.47 5.22 23.66
CA GLU A 35 -14.51 5.41 24.76
C GLU A 35 -15.16 5.96 26.04
N SER A 36 -16.37 6.51 25.95
CA SER A 36 -17.13 7.03 27.10
C SER A 36 -17.98 5.97 27.80
N PHE A 37 -18.06 4.74 27.26
CA PHE A 37 -18.79 3.65 27.92
C PHE A 37 -18.01 3.09 29.10
N THR A 38 -18.71 2.84 30.21
CA THR A 38 -18.15 2.21 31.40
C THR A 38 -18.44 0.72 31.38
N ALA A 39 -17.39 -0.10 31.51
CA ALA A 39 -17.50 -1.55 31.67
C ALA A 39 -16.84 -1.98 32.98
N ALA A 40 -17.30 -3.09 33.57
CA ALA A 40 -16.59 -3.67 34.71
C ALA A 40 -15.19 -4.12 34.28
N ALA A 41 -14.18 -3.86 35.11
CA ALA A 41 -12.80 -4.24 34.81
C ALA A 41 -12.70 -5.74 34.51
N GLY A 42 -12.03 -6.11 33.40
CA GLY A 42 -11.88 -7.50 32.98
C GLY A 42 -13.15 -8.15 32.42
N SER A 43 -14.24 -7.41 32.23
CA SER A 43 -15.50 -7.97 31.67
C SER A 43 -15.43 -8.30 30.19
N GLY A 44 -14.52 -7.70 29.43
CA GLY A 44 -14.30 -7.93 28.00
C GLY A 44 -14.28 -6.65 27.16
N TRP A 45 -15.09 -5.65 27.52
CA TRP A 45 -15.08 -4.33 26.89
C TRP A 45 -14.01 -3.40 27.50
N MET A 46 -13.36 -2.61 26.67
CA MET A 46 -12.46 -1.54 27.11
C MET A 46 -12.40 -0.37 26.11
N ALA A 47 -12.12 0.83 26.62
CA ALA A 47 -11.71 1.94 25.77
C ALA A 47 -10.41 1.56 25.04
N THR A 48 -10.40 1.68 23.72
CA THR A 48 -9.34 1.23 22.84
C THR A 48 -8.92 2.38 21.93
N HIS A 49 -7.63 2.66 21.85
CA HIS A 49 -7.11 3.65 20.93
C HIS A 49 -7.18 3.12 19.49
N GLN A 50 -7.34 4.00 18.50
CA GLN A 50 -7.43 3.57 17.10
C GLN A 50 -6.25 2.70 16.66
N ASP A 51 -5.03 2.98 17.11
CA ASP A 51 -3.86 2.17 16.78
C ASP A 51 -3.97 0.70 17.22
N ASP A 52 -4.84 0.38 18.19
CA ASP A 52 -5.13 -0.99 18.63
C ASP A 52 -6.36 -1.59 17.93
N SER A 53 -6.89 -0.92 16.91
CA SER A 53 -8.08 -1.27 16.13
C SER A 53 -7.73 -1.59 14.67
N TYR A 54 -8.73 -1.73 13.80
CA TYR A 54 -8.49 -1.87 12.35
C TYR A 54 -8.19 -0.55 11.64
N ALA A 55 -8.43 0.59 12.31
CA ALA A 55 -8.21 1.94 11.79
C ALA A 55 -6.88 2.54 12.23
N SER A 56 -6.11 3.07 11.28
CA SER A 56 -4.88 3.79 11.58
C SER A 56 -4.23 4.25 10.28
N HIS A 57 -4.82 5.26 9.67
CA HIS A 57 -4.20 5.89 8.52
C HIS A 57 -4.71 7.30 8.29
N THR A 58 -3.89 8.12 7.65
CA THR A 58 -4.22 9.49 7.22
C THR A 58 -4.86 9.51 5.83
N TYR A 59 -5.01 8.34 5.18
CA TYR A 59 -5.53 8.21 3.81
C TYR A 59 -6.73 7.26 3.75
N GLY A 60 -7.86 7.80 3.28
CA GLY A 60 -9.04 7.08 2.76
C GLY A 60 -9.79 6.11 3.69
N GLY A 61 -11.01 6.51 4.08
CA GLY A 61 -12.12 5.61 4.46
C GLY A 61 -12.16 5.10 5.89
N MET A 62 -11.22 5.53 6.73
CA MET A 62 -10.96 4.94 8.04
C MET A 62 -10.90 6.03 9.11
N TRP A 63 -12.07 6.54 9.47
CA TRP A 63 -12.27 7.72 10.30
C TRP A 63 -12.88 7.30 11.63
N VAL A 64 -12.05 7.33 12.67
CA VAL A 64 -12.45 7.17 14.07
C VAL A 64 -12.52 8.54 14.72
N MET A 65 -13.63 8.84 15.39
CA MET A 65 -13.75 10.11 16.10
C MET A 65 -12.87 10.13 17.35
N ASN A 66 -12.08 11.19 17.53
CA ASN A 66 -11.15 11.37 18.64
C ASN A 66 -10.15 10.21 18.86
N GLY A 67 -9.95 9.34 17.87
CA GLY A 67 -9.09 8.15 18.00
C GLY A 67 -9.50 7.14 19.10
N GLY A 68 -10.73 7.21 19.61
CA GLY A 68 -11.24 6.36 20.70
C GLY A 68 -12.36 5.42 20.25
N LEU A 69 -12.33 4.16 20.70
CA LEU A 69 -13.36 3.15 20.43
C LEU A 69 -13.69 2.34 21.68
N LEU A 70 -14.84 1.67 21.69
CA LEU A 70 -15.15 0.57 22.59
C LEU A 70 -14.75 -0.77 21.94
N GLY A 71 -13.74 -1.43 22.50
CA GLY A 71 -13.14 -2.65 21.95
C GLY A 71 -13.46 -3.93 22.75
N ALA A 72 -13.73 -5.04 22.05
CA ALA A 72 -13.81 -6.39 22.63
C ALA A 72 -13.35 -7.50 21.65
N ALA A 73 -12.66 -8.50 22.18
CA ALA A 73 -12.18 -9.67 21.44
C ALA A 73 -13.31 -10.49 20.80
N PRO A 74 -13.11 -11.16 19.64
CA PRO A 74 -14.17 -11.87 18.91
C PRO A 74 -14.89 -12.93 19.75
N ASP A 75 -14.18 -13.60 20.65
CA ASP A 75 -14.66 -14.68 21.53
C ASP A 75 -15.34 -14.18 22.81
N SER A 76 -15.28 -12.88 23.11
CA SER A 76 -15.99 -12.29 24.24
C SER A 76 -17.51 -12.46 24.09
N ALA A 77 -18.16 -12.92 25.16
CA ALA A 77 -19.61 -13.12 25.23
C ALA A 77 -20.14 -12.74 26.62
N GLY A 78 -21.25 -12.00 26.66
CA GLY A 78 -21.88 -11.55 27.90
C GLY A 78 -21.23 -10.35 28.59
N ALA A 79 -20.12 -9.80 28.06
CA ALA A 79 -19.55 -8.53 28.52
C ALA A 79 -20.55 -7.39 28.29
N VAL A 80 -20.70 -6.48 29.25
CA VAL A 80 -21.64 -5.34 29.19
C VAL A 80 -20.90 -4.04 29.48
N ALA A 81 -21.14 -3.03 28.65
CA ALA A 81 -20.70 -1.65 28.86
C ALA A 81 -21.91 -0.71 28.79
N THR A 82 -21.94 0.34 29.61
CA THR A 82 -23.06 1.29 29.66
C THR A 82 -22.60 2.74 29.63
N THR A 83 -23.43 3.61 29.09
CA THR A 83 -23.30 5.06 29.26
C THR A 83 -24.70 5.69 29.37
N THR A 84 -24.79 6.90 29.93
CA THR A 84 -26.04 7.64 30.01
C THR A 84 -25.97 8.86 29.11
N VAL A 85 -26.95 9.00 28.23
CA VAL A 85 -27.12 10.18 27.37
C VAL A 85 -28.35 10.99 27.77
N GLN A 86 -28.35 12.27 27.42
CA GLN A 86 -29.51 13.15 27.61
C GLN A 86 -30.30 13.25 26.30
N VAL A 87 -31.53 12.74 26.29
CA VAL A 87 -32.47 12.89 25.17
C VAL A 87 -33.07 14.31 25.22
N PRO A 88 -32.82 15.18 24.22
CA PRO A 88 -33.26 16.58 24.28
C PRO A 88 -34.78 16.74 24.15
N THR A 89 -35.40 15.94 23.29
CA THR A 89 -36.82 16.04 22.93
C THR A 89 -37.45 14.65 22.88
N ALA A 90 -38.71 14.53 23.33
CA ALA A 90 -39.43 13.27 23.21
C ALA A 90 -39.75 12.99 21.73
N GLY A 91 -39.64 11.74 21.29
CA GLY A 91 -39.87 11.37 19.90
C GLY A 91 -39.50 9.93 19.56
N ALA A 92 -39.61 9.59 18.28
CA ALA A 92 -39.10 8.34 17.72
C ALA A 92 -37.65 8.54 17.27
N TYR A 93 -36.75 7.65 17.69
CA TYR A 93 -35.32 7.70 17.39
C TYR A 93 -34.85 6.40 16.72
N ARG A 94 -34.14 6.49 15.60
CA ARG A 94 -33.31 5.38 15.10
C ARG A 94 -32.07 5.24 15.98
N VAL A 95 -31.65 3.99 16.18
CA VAL A 95 -30.47 3.64 16.98
C VAL A 95 -29.43 3.02 16.05
N TRP A 96 -28.42 3.82 15.69
CA TRP A 96 -27.32 3.39 14.83
C TRP A 96 -26.12 2.97 15.67
N SER A 97 -25.45 1.89 15.24
CA SER A 97 -24.10 1.56 15.65
C SER A 97 -23.14 1.97 14.54
N LYS A 98 -22.17 2.84 14.83
CA LYS A 98 -21.01 3.11 13.96
C LYS A 98 -19.83 2.30 14.48
N TYR A 99 -19.32 1.40 13.67
CA TYR A 99 -18.29 0.44 14.07
C TYR A 99 -17.40 0.04 12.89
N GLN A 100 -16.24 -0.53 13.19
CA GLN A 100 -15.35 -1.10 12.17
C GLN A 100 -15.82 -2.49 11.76
N ALA A 101 -16.04 -2.67 10.47
CA ALA A 101 -16.57 -3.86 9.84
C ALA A 101 -15.72 -4.30 8.63
N PRO A 102 -14.43 -4.67 8.78
CA PRO A 102 -13.68 -5.24 7.66
C PRO A 102 -14.47 -6.31 6.89
N PRO A 103 -14.58 -6.20 5.55
CA PRO A 103 -15.33 -7.13 4.72
C PRO A 103 -15.05 -8.61 4.99
N TYR A 104 -16.11 -9.41 4.85
CA TYR A 104 -16.14 -10.87 5.00
C TYR A 104 -16.07 -11.43 6.43
N PHE A 105 -16.20 -10.61 7.47
CA PHE A 105 -16.21 -11.04 8.87
C PHE A 105 -17.48 -10.61 9.63
N ASN A 106 -17.77 -11.27 10.76
CA ASN A 106 -18.79 -10.89 11.72
C ASN A 106 -18.22 -10.09 12.91
N PHE A 107 -19.02 -9.18 13.45
CA PHE A 107 -18.70 -8.24 14.54
C PHE A 107 -19.85 -8.12 15.55
N THR A 108 -20.54 -9.23 15.84
CA THR A 108 -21.88 -9.17 16.41
C THR A 108 -21.94 -8.63 17.84
N HIS A 109 -22.77 -7.63 18.07
CA HIS A 109 -23.00 -7.02 19.39
C HIS A 109 -24.47 -6.62 19.54
N ARG A 110 -24.94 -6.49 20.79
CA ARG A 110 -26.30 -6.02 21.09
C ARG A 110 -26.26 -4.61 21.63
N ILE A 111 -27.11 -3.73 21.11
CA ILE A 111 -27.40 -2.42 21.72
C ILE A 111 -28.80 -2.44 22.29
N GLU A 112 -28.91 -2.02 23.55
CA GLU A 112 -30.16 -1.76 24.25
C GLU A 112 -30.23 -0.29 24.66
N VAL A 113 -31.43 0.31 24.55
CA VAL A 113 -31.71 1.63 25.12
C VAL A 113 -32.72 1.44 26.25
N ILE A 114 -32.40 1.94 27.43
CA ILE A 114 -33.18 1.77 28.65
C ILE A 114 -33.60 3.15 29.16
N GLN A 115 -34.89 3.35 29.34
CA GLN A 115 -35.44 4.60 29.89
C GLN A 115 -36.56 4.29 30.88
N GLY A 116 -36.53 4.95 32.05
CA GLY A 116 -37.48 4.68 33.13
C GLY A 116 -37.46 3.23 33.63
N GLY A 117 -36.28 2.58 33.59
CA GLY A 117 -36.10 1.18 33.99
C GLY A 117 -36.64 0.14 33.00
N LYS A 118 -37.06 0.55 31.80
CA LYS A 118 -37.56 -0.35 30.76
C LYS A 118 -36.64 -0.32 29.55
N THR A 119 -36.32 -1.48 28.98
CA THR A 119 -35.69 -1.58 27.66
C THR A 119 -36.71 -1.15 26.60
N VAL A 120 -36.47 -0.01 25.97
CA VAL A 120 -37.33 0.58 24.92
C VAL A 120 -36.81 0.30 23.51
N HIS A 121 -35.57 -0.21 23.39
CA HIS A 121 -34.96 -0.71 22.17
C HIS A 121 -34.00 -1.86 22.50
N ALA A 122 -33.95 -2.88 21.65
CA ALA A 122 -32.94 -3.94 21.68
C ALA A 122 -32.73 -4.49 20.27
N HIS A 123 -31.48 -4.51 19.79
CA HIS A 123 -31.15 -5.08 18.47
C HIS A 123 -29.74 -5.67 18.44
N ASP A 124 -29.55 -6.69 17.61
CA ASP A 124 -28.27 -7.36 17.36
C ASP A 124 -27.68 -6.85 16.04
N TYR A 125 -26.53 -6.20 16.11
CA TYR A 125 -25.81 -5.59 15.00
C TYR A 125 -24.63 -6.48 14.57
N GLY A 126 -23.94 -6.16 13.48
CA GLY A 126 -22.61 -6.72 13.18
C GLY A 126 -22.60 -8.04 12.42
N LYS A 127 -23.73 -8.51 11.88
CA LYS A 127 -23.79 -9.77 11.11
C LYS A 127 -23.22 -9.60 9.72
N ILE A 128 -22.48 -10.58 9.19
CA ILE A 128 -21.82 -10.49 7.87
C ILE A 128 -22.79 -10.08 6.75
N ASP A 129 -24.04 -10.51 6.78
CA ASP A 129 -25.07 -10.21 5.77
C ASP A 129 -25.92 -8.96 6.07
N ALA A 130 -25.62 -8.24 7.16
CA ALA A 130 -26.34 -7.04 7.54
C ALA A 130 -26.15 -5.93 6.49
N PRO A 131 -27.24 -5.23 6.10
CA PRO A 131 -27.11 -4.03 5.28
C PRO A 131 -26.54 -2.88 6.11
N ARG A 132 -25.50 -2.22 5.61
CA ARG A 132 -24.80 -1.13 6.31
C ARG A 132 -24.58 0.05 5.37
N MET A 133 -24.52 1.25 5.92
CA MET A 133 -23.85 2.36 5.27
C MET A 133 -22.35 2.17 5.42
N TRP A 134 -21.60 2.47 4.38
CA TRP A 134 -20.14 2.41 4.40
C TRP A 134 -19.55 3.75 4.01
N SER A 135 -18.28 3.97 4.34
CA SER A 135 -17.51 5.06 3.75
C SER A 135 -17.55 4.97 2.21
N PHE A 136 -17.53 6.13 1.55
CA PHE A 136 -17.54 6.28 0.08
C PHE A 136 -18.72 5.67 -0.69
N SER A 137 -19.68 5.06 0.00
CA SER A 137 -20.76 4.30 -0.63
C SER A 137 -22.09 5.03 -0.46
N ALA A 138 -22.87 5.09 -1.54
CA ALA A 138 -24.21 5.67 -1.50
C ALA A 138 -25.24 4.55 -1.25
N GLY A 139 -25.80 4.53 -0.04
CA GLY A 139 -26.86 3.61 0.36
C GLY A 139 -26.36 2.43 1.20
N LEU A 140 -27.18 1.38 1.24
CA LEU A 140 -26.93 0.20 2.06
C LEU A 140 -26.26 -0.91 1.26
N HIS A 141 -25.11 -1.39 1.73
CA HIS A 141 -24.35 -2.48 1.15
C HIS A 141 -24.10 -3.55 2.20
N ARG A 142 -24.12 -4.83 1.80
CA ARG A 142 -23.79 -5.94 2.71
C ARG A 142 -22.29 -6.06 2.92
N GLN A 143 -21.55 -6.03 1.82
CA GLN A 143 -20.09 -6.12 1.75
C GLN A 143 -19.59 -5.17 0.66
N LEU A 144 -18.31 -4.77 0.75
CA LEU A 144 -17.65 -3.95 -0.24
C LEU A 144 -16.45 -4.66 -0.86
N TRP A 145 -16.22 -4.40 -2.14
CA TRP A 145 -15.02 -4.79 -2.85
C TRP A 145 -14.40 -3.57 -3.54
N TRP A 146 -13.15 -3.26 -3.23
CA TRP A 146 -12.40 -2.17 -3.85
C TRP A 146 -11.10 -2.71 -4.45
N SER A 147 -10.80 -2.31 -5.68
CA SER A 147 -9.55 -2.72 -6.35
C SER A 147 -8.29 -2.14 -5.68
N TRP A 148 -8.42 -0.99 -5.03
CA TRP A 148 -7.31 -0.25 -4.40
C TRP A 148 -7.06 -0.64 -2.94
N GLY A 149 -7.93 -1.43 -2.29
CA GLY A 149 -7.75 -1.78 -0.88
C GLY A 149 -9.02 -2.20 -0.16
N LEU A 150 -9.15 -1.78 1.10
CA LEU A 150 -10.27 -2.09 1.98
C LEU A 150 -10.87 -0.79 2.54
N ASP A 151 -12.19 -0.77 2.63
CA ASP A 151 -12.92 0.12 3.52
C ASP A 151 -13.58 -0.74 4.59
N HIS A 152 -13.62 -0.26 5.83
CA HIS A 152 -14.22 -0.98 6.94
C HIS A 152 -15.16 -0.13 7.79
N ASP A 153 -15.24 1.18 7.59
CA ASP A 153 -16.07 2.01 8.45
C ASP A 153 -17.53 1.91 8.05
N ALA A 154 -18.37 1.46 8.98
CA ALA A 154 -19.76 1.20 8.68
C ALA A 154 -20.72 1.68 9.78
N ALA A 155 -21.92 2.07 9.37
CA ALA A 155 -23.04 2.33 10.27
C ALA A 155 -24.23 1.41 9.94
N GLU A 156 -24.81 0.83 10.98
CA GLU A 156 -25.93 -0.10 10.88
C GLU A 156 -27.05 0.32 11.82
N ALA A 157 -28.30 0.25 11.36
CA ALA A 157 -29.49 0.41 12.19
C ALA A 157 -30.65 -0.43 11.67
N PRO A 158 -31.49 -1.00 12.55
CA PRO A 158 -32.78 -1.51 12.13
C PRO A 158 -33.68 -0.38 11.63
N ALA A 159 -34.70 -0.74 10.83
CA ALA A 159 -35.74 0.21 10.42
C ALA A 159 -36.67 0.61 11.59
N ALA A 160 -36.78 -0.24 12.62
CA ALA A 160 -37.57 0.04 13.81
C ALA A 160 -36.93 1.17 14.64
N MET A 161 -37.76 2.14 15.04
CA MET A 161 -37.36 3.28 15.88
C MET A 161 -37.77 3.06 17.34
N ALA A 162 -36.92 3.52 18.27
CA ALA A 162 -37.18 3.55 19.70
C ALA A 162 -38.04 4.79 20.05
N THR A 163 -39.08 4.63 20.85
CA THR A 163 -39.84 5.78 21.38
C THR A 163 -39.22 6.23 22.70
N LEU A 164 -38.66 7.45 22.72
CA LEU A 164 -37.96 8.03 23.86
C LEU A 164 -38.69 9.28 24.38
N ALA A 165 -38.74 9.44 25.69
CA ALA A 165 -39.07 10.70 26.35
C ALA A 165 -37.84 11.61 26.44
N ALA A 166 -38.06 12.92 26.56
CA ALA A 166 -37.00 13.84 26.94
C ALA A 166 -36.51 13.50 28.35
N GLY A 167 -35.19 13.45 28.55
CA GLY A 167 -34.62 12.98 29.81
C GLY A 167 -33.41 12.05 29.62
N PRO A 168 -32.84 11.55 30.73
CA PRO A 168 -31.76 10.57 30.68
C PRO A 168 -32.24 9.26 30.05
N ALA A 169 -31.37 8.63 29.27
CA ALA A 169 -31.51 7.26 28.78
C ALA A 169 -30.16 6.53 28.92
N GLU A 170 -30.19 5.30 29.44
CA GLU A 170 -29.02 4.42 29.47
C GLU A 170 -28.90 3.71 28.12
N ILE A 171 -27.72 3.77 27.51
CA ILE A 171 -27.35 2.91 26.38
C ILE A 171 -26.48 1.79 26.94
N ARG A 172 -26.84 0.55 26.62
CA ARG A 172 -26.13 -0.65 27.03
C ARG A 172 -25.66 -1.41 25.80
N ILE A 173 -24.38 -1.76 25.77
CA ILE A 173 -23.77 -2.56 24.72
C ILE A 173 -23.32 -3.89 25.33
N SER A 174 -23.75 -5.00 24.72
CA SER A 174 -23.38 -6.34 25.15
C SER A 174 -22.67 -7.12 24.05
N THR A 175 -21.57 -7.82 24.38
CA THR A 175 -21.02 -8.84 23.48
C THR A 175 -21.96 -10.03 23.43
N ILE A 176 -22.23 -10.52 22.22
CA ILE A 176 -23.01 -11.74 21.97
C ILE A 176 -22.17 -12.71 21.12
N ALA A 177 -22.65 -13.94 20.97
CA ALA A 177 -22.00 -14.96 20.15
C ALA A 177 -21.70 -14.41 18.74
N ASN A 178 -20.43 -14.47 18.33
CA ASN A 178 -19.92 -13.94 17.06
C ASN A 178 -19.51 -15.09 16.12
N PRO A 179 -20.34 -15.44 15.13
CA PRO A 179 -20.07 -16.57 14.24
C PRO A 179 -18.79 -16.38 13.42
N GLN A 180 -18.04 -17.47 13.21
CA GLN A 180 -16.85 -17.44 12.36
C GLN A 180 -17.21 -17.31 10.87
N PRO A 181 -16.42 -16.60 10.05
CA PRO A 181 -15.23 -15.83 10.43
C PRO A 181 -15.61 -14.57 11.23
N ALA A 182 -14.91 -14.33 12.35
CA ALA A 182 -15.24 -13.27 13.31
C ALA A 182 -14.03 -12.36 13.55
N GLY A 183 -14.28 -11.05 13.63
CA GLY A 183 -13.29 -10.04 14.04
C GLY A 183 -13.55 -9.47 15.43
N ASP A 184 -12.57 -8.73 15.93
CA ASP A 184 -12.72 -7.90 17.12
C ASP A 184 -13.79 -6.84 16.89
N ARG A 185 -14.56 -6.53 17.93
CA ARG A 185 -15.62 -5.53 17.86
C ARG A 185 -15.02 -4.19 18.26
N PHE A 186 -15.08 -3.21 17.36
CA PHE A 186 -14.66 -1.85 17.65
C PHE A 186 -15.78 -0.88 17.30
N ILE A 187 -16.45 -0.37 18.34
CA ILE A 187 -17.58 0.56 18.20
C ILE A 187 -17.04 1.96 18.43
N ASP A 188 -17.17 2.81 17.42
CA ASP A 188 -16.76 4.21 17.43
C ASP A 188 -17.78 5.02 18.23
N PHE A 189 -19.06 4.95 17.86
CA PHE A 189 -20.14 5.56 18.64
C PHE A 189 -21.53 4.99 18.33
N VAL A 190 -22.48 5.24 19.24
CA VAL A 190 -23.91 5.00 19.02
C VAL A 190 -24.61 6.32 18.71
N VAL A 191 -25.46 6.34 17.69
CA VAL A 191 -26.25 7.51 17.30
C VAL A 191 -27.73 7.28 17.61
N LEU A 192 -28.34 8.20 18.34
CA LEU A 192 -29.79 8.33 18.43
C LEU A 192 -30.22 9.50 17.54
N THR A 193 -31.02 9.25 16.51
CA THR A 193 -31.51 10.32 15.62
C THR A 193 -33.00 10.23 15.31
N THR A 194 -33.68 11.38 15.24
CA THR A 194 -35.06 11.46 14.76
C THR A 194 -35.19 11.37 13.25
N GLU A 195 -34.07 11.29 12.51
CA GLU A 195 -34.04 11.02 11.07
C GLU A 195 -34.47 9.57 10.79
N PRO A 196 -35.62 9.33 10.11
CA PRO A 196 -36.08 7.97 9.82
C PRO A 196 -35.37 7.33 8.62
N GLY A 197 -34.77 8.12 7.74
CA GLY A 197 -34.15 7.63 6.50
C GLY A 197 -32.78 6.99 6.70
N ASP A 198 -32.29 6.34 5.65
CA ASP A 198 -30.89 5.93 5.52
C ASP A 198 -30.08 7.12 4.98
N THR A 199 -29.90 8.14 5.82
CA THR A 199 -29.15 9.36 5.49
C THR A 199 -28.43 9.91 6.73
N TYR A 200 -27.51 10.85 6.51
CA TYR A 200 -26.76 11.61 7.52
C TYR A 200 -26.29 12.95 6.92
N ARG A 201 -25.74 13.86 7.72
CA ARG A 201 -25.26 15.15 7.24
C ARG A 201 -24.17 14.97 6.20
N GLY A 202 -24.44 15.51 5.01
CA GLY A 202 -23.55 15.42 3.84
C GLY A 202 -23.80 14.20 2.95
N PHE A 203 -24.74 13.31 3.29
CA PHE A 203 -25.04 12.11 2.50
C PHE A 203 -25.39 12.44 1.05
N LYS A 204 -24.42 12.19 0.17
CA LYS A 204 -24.46 12.24 -1.29
C LYS A 204 -23.41 11.23 -1.76
N PRO A 205 -23.50 10.67 -2.98
CA PRO A 205 -22.34 10.01 -3.57
C PRO A 205 -21.18 11.02 -3.52
N TYR A 206 -20.10 10.72 -2.78
CA TYR A 206 -18.94 11.59 -2.55
C TYR A 206 -19.12 12.87 -1.69
N GLY A 207 -20.14 12.96 -0.82
CA GLY A 207 -20.35 14.17 0.01
C GLY A 207 -19.59 14.24 1.35
N VAL A 208 -19.37 13.09 2.00
CA VAL A 208 -18.73 12.94 3.32
C VAL A 208 -18.11 11.55 3.40
N GLY A 209 -17.00 11.46 4.12
CA GLY A 209 -16.10 10.30 4.10
C GLY A 209 -16.67 9.08 4.78
N SER A 210 -17.38 9.29 5.88
CA SER A 210 -17.86 8.24 6.79
C SER A 210 -19.25 8.60 7.33
N PRO A 211 -20.14 7.61 7.57
CA PRO A 211 -21.46 7.84 8.15
C PRO A 211 -21.41 8.56 9.52
N PHE A 212 -22.28 9.57 9.69
CA PHE A 212 -22.48 10.34 10.93
C PHE A 212 -21.26 11.13 11.48
N MET A 213 -20.19 11.25 10.71
CA MET A 213 -18.95 11.84 11.20
C MET A 213 -19.06 13.35 11.48
N LEU A 214 -19.81 14.10 10.65
CA LEU A 214 -20.02 15.54 10.89
C LEU A 214 -20.86 15.79 12.14
N GLU A 215 -21.79 14.89 12.46
CA GLU A 215 -22.56 14.92 13.68
C GLU A 215 -21.69 14.62 14.91
N ALA A 216 -20.79 13.63 14.81
CA ALA A 216 -19.83 13.30 15.86
C ALA A 216 -18.88 14.48 16.15
N MET A 217 -18.31 15.10 15.11
CA MET A 217 -17.46 16.30 15.24
C MET A 217 -18.14 17.45 15.96
N ALA A 218 -19.41 17.69 15.65
CA ALA A 218 -20.18 18.75 16.32
C ALA A 218 -20.41 18.48 17.81
N ALA A 219 -20.28 17.22 18.25
CA ALA A 219 -20.42 16.81 19.65
C ALA A 219 -19.09 16.82 20.42
N SER A 220 -17.95 16.83 19.72
CA SER A 220 -16.61 16.77 20.31
C SER A 220 -16.29 17.98 21.20
N ARG A 221 -15.51 17.74 22.26
CA ARG A 221 -15.27 18.70 23.34
C ARG A 221 -13.78 18.90 23.60
N VAL A 222 -13.20 19.91 22.97
CA VAL A 222 -11.84 20.37 23.26
C VAL A 222 -11.86 21.88 23.36
N TYR A 223 -11.45 22.42 24.50
CA TYR A 223 -11.53 23.84 24.79
C TYR A 223 -10.14 24.48 24.74
N LEU A 224 -10.07 25.67 24.17
CA LEU A 224 -8.85 26.48 24.12
C LEU A 224 -9.13 27.85 24.74
N ARG A 225 -8.10 28.42 25.37
CA ARG A 225 -8.03 29.86 25.66
C ARG A 225 -6.66 30.40 25.31
N PHE A 226 -6.58 31.69 25.01
CA PHE A 226 -5.32 32.36 24.70
C PHE A 226 -5.17 33.65 25.49
N LYS A 227 -3.93 34.13 25.64
CA LYS A 227 -3.63 35.44 26.20
C LYS A 227 -3.31 36.42 25.09
N ASN A 228 -3.98 37.58 25.07
CA ASN A 228 -3.66 38.61 24.09
C ASN A 228 -2.36 39.34 24.49
N SER A 229 -1.25 38.96 23.86
CA SER A 229 0.06 39.60 24.04
C SER A 229 0.29 40.81 23.12
N GLY A 230 -0.67 41.13 22.24
CA GLY A 230 -0.61 42.24 21.29
C GLY A 230 -0.93 43.61 21.92
N PRO A 231 -0.69 44.71 21.19
CA PRO A 231 -0.85 46.07 21.70
C PRO A 231 -2.31 46.59 21.69
N ALA A 232 -3.23 45.86 21.05
CA ALA A 232 -4.63 46.27 20.86
C ALA A 232 -5.59 45.09 21.12
N PRO A 233 -6.88 45.36 21.40
CA PRO A 233 -7.90 44.32 21.47
C PRO A 233 -7.91 43.48 20.19
N ALA A 234 -7.95 42.15 20.34
CA ALA A 234 -7.83 41.23 19.22
C ALA A 234 -8.56 39.91 19.48
N ARG A 235 -8.79 39.17 18.39
CA ARG A 235 -9.33 37.82 18.39
C ARG A 235 -8.29 36.88 17.77
N LEU A 236 -8.30 35.64 18.21
CA LEU A 236 -7.45 34.59 17.67
C LEU A 236 -8.10 34.02 16.40
N THR A 237 -7.37 33.98 15.31
CA THR A 237 -7.72 33.15 14.15
C THR A 237 -7.00 31.81 14.30
N ALA A 238 -7.75 30.72 14.21
CA ALA A 238 -7.21 29.36 14.24
C ALA A 238 -7.57 28.67 12.92
N SER A 239 -6.61 27.97 12.33
CA SER A 239 -6.74 27.32 11.03
C SER A 239 -6.13 25.92 11.03
N THR A 240 -6.83 24.96 10.44
CA THR A 240 -6.34 23.59 10.23
C THR A 240 -6.13 23.36 8.74
N ALA A 241 -5.18 22.50 8.35
CA ALA A 241 -5.01 22.09 6.94
C ALA A 241 -6.18 21.20 6.47
N GLY A 242 -6.76 20.44 7.40
CA GLY A 242 -8.01 19.70 7.26
C GLY A 242 -7.96 18.58 6.21
N HIS A 243 -7.92 17.33 6.67
CA HIS A 243 -8.07 16.18 5.78
C HIS A 243 -9.01 15.12 6.33
N MET A 244 -10.08 14.88 5.59
CA MET A 244 -10.94 13.72 5.74
C MET A 244 -11.61 13.51 4.39
N GLN A 245 -11.08 12.62 3.56
CA GLN A 245 -11.66 12.34 2.25
C GLN A 245 -13.17 12.03 2.34
N PRO A 246 -14.05 12.65 1.53
CA PRO A 246 -13.79 13.57 0.42
C PRO A 246 -13.84 15.06 0.82
N LEU A 247 -13.94 15.38 2.11
CA LEU A 247 -13.80 16.74 2.64
C LEU A 247 -12.33 17.16 2.62
N TYR A 248 -11.85 17.53 1.44
CA TYR A 248 -10.53 18.14 1.27
C TYR A 248 -10.63 19.64 1.55
N GLY A 249 -9.84 20.13 2.51
CA GLY A 249 -9.71 21.56 2.74
C GLY A 249 -9.68 21.95 4.21
N GLY A 250 -8.86 22.97 4.47
CA GLY A 250 -8.70 23.54 5.79
C GLY A 250 -9.97 24.18 6.32
N GLN A 251 -10.09 24.22 7.64
CA GLN A 251 -11.13 24.98 8.32
C GLN A 251 -10.50 26.15 9.06
N SER A 252 -11.24 27.23 9.24
CA SER A 252 -10.77 28.39 9.97
C SER A 252 -11.89 28.99 10.78
N GLY A 253 -11.56 29.43 11.99
CA GLY A 253 -12.48 30.08 12.91
C GLY A 253 -11.81 31.26 13.60
N THR A 254 -12.62 32.21 14.08
CA THR A 254 -12.16 33.35 14.86
C THR A 254 -12.76 33.30 16.25
N PHE A 255 -11.94 33.35 17.29
CA PHE A 255 -12.32 33.07 18.66
C PHE A 255 -11.76 34.07 19.68
N PRO A 256 -12.46 34.29 20.81
CA PRO A 256 -13.88 33.99 21.02
C PRO A 256 -14.76 34.94 20.18
N ASP A 257 -16.07 35.02 20.41
CA ASP A 257 -16.98 35.89 19.64
C ASP A 257 -16.70 37.41 19.80
N GLY A 258 -15.99 37.80 20.84
CA GLY A 258 -15.61 39.20 21.12
C GLY A 258 -14.09 39.40 21.28
N ASP A 259 -13.67 40.66 21.23
CA ASP A 259 -12.26 41.03 21.37
C ASP A 259 -11.74 40.78 22.80
N VAL A 260 -10.51 40.30 22.89
CA VAL A 260 -9.78 40.14 24.14
C VAL A 260 -8.86 41.34 24.32
N ALA A 261 -8.97 42.06 25.45
CA ALA A 261 -8.13 43.23 25.71
C ALA A 261 -6.63 42.86 25.88
N PRO A 262 -5.70 43.77 25.55
CA PRO A 262 -4.26 43.56 25.75
C PRO A 262 -3.92 43.07 27.17
N GLY A 263 -3.06 42.05 27.26
CA GLY A 263 -2.59 41.43 28.50
C GLY A 263 -3.58 40.47 29.17
N GLN A 264 -4.82 40.36 28.67
CA GLN A 264 -5.85 39.51 29.26
C GLN A 264 -5.92 38.11 28.62
N TRP A 265 -6.39 37.15 29.40
CA TRP A 265 -6.81 35.84 28.90
C TRP A 265 -8.22 35.91 28.32
N SER A 266 -8.45 35.19 27.22
CA SER A 266 -9.79 34.92 26.73
C SER A 266 -10.57 34.02 27.72
N GLY A 267 -11.90 34.01 27.58
CA GLY A 267 -12.68 32.88 28.07
C GLY A 267 -12.32 31.59 27.33
N TRP A 268 -12.74 30.45 27.87
CA TRP A 268 -12.65 29.16 27.18
C TRP A 268 -13.67 29.08 26.04
N PHE A 269 -13.24 28.58 24.88
CA PHE A 269 -14.10 28.33 23.73
C PHE A 269 -13.80 26.95 23.14
N ASN A 270 -14.83 26.28 22.61
CA ASN A 270 -14.67 24.95 22.01
C ASN A 270 -14.01 25.06 20.63
N ILE A 271 -12.76 24.60 20.52
CA ILE A 271 -11.99 24.62 19.27
C ILE A 271 -12.34 23.42 18.36
N ALA A 272 -13.03 22.40 18.88
CA ALA A 272 -13.47 21.26 18.08
C ALA A 272 -14.46 21.64 16.95
N THR A 273 -14.99 22.86 16.95
CA THR A 273 -15.79 23.40 15.84
C THR A 273 -15.04 23.51 14.52
N ILE A 274 -13.70 23.53 14.55
CA ILE A 274 -12.84 23.54 13.35
C ILE A 274 -11.77 22.42 13.35
N CYS A 275 -11.60 21.70 14.47
CA CYS A 275 -10.69 20.58 14.57
C CYS A 275 -11.45 19.30 14.29
N ARG A 276 -10.92 18.46 13.41
CA ARG A 276 -11.58 17.22 13.00
C ARG A 276 -11.23 16.06 13.92
N LEU A 277 -10.03 16.09 14.52
CA LEU A 277 -9.54 15.04 15.44
C LEU A 277 -9.76 13.62 14.89
N ALA A 278 -9.49 13.47 13.60
CA ALA A 278 -9.41 12.17 12.91
C ALA A 278 -7.95 11.71 12.71
N HIS A 279 -7.00 12.58 13.05
CA HIS A 279 -5.55 12.39 13.17
C HIS A 279 -5.05 13.45 14.17
N ASP A 280 -3.76 13.46 14.54
CA ASP A 280 -3.22 14.57 15.34
C ASP A 280 -3.40 15.87 14.54
N GLU A 281 -4.03 16.87 15.15
CA GLU A 281 -4.49 18.07 14.46
C GLU A 281 -3.48 19.20 14.66
N GLY A 282 -2.92 19.68 13.54
CA GLY A 282 -2.12 20.90 13.51
C GLY A 282 -2.99 22.13 13.37
N VAL A 283 -3.07 22.95 14.43
CA VAL A 283 -3.86 24.19 14.47
C VAL A 283 -2.93 25.39 14.38
N THR A 284 -2.86 26.01 13.20
CA THR A 284 -2.12 27.25 12.97
C THR A 284 -2.82 28.40 13.67
N LEU A 285 -2.09 29.12 14.52
CA LEU A 285 -2.63 30.20 15.36
C LEU A 285 -2.15 31.55 14.87
N ASN A 286 -3.08 32.48 14.65
CA ASN A 286 -2.78 33.87 14.29
C ASN A 286 -3.46 34.86 15.24
N LEU A 287 -2.68 35.77 15.81
CA LEU A 287 -3.17 36.84 16.67
C LEU A 287 -2.58 38.19 16.22
N PRO A 288 -3.40 39.15 15.74
CA PRO A 288 -2.89 40.42 15.23
C PRO A 288 -1.99 41.18 16.22
N GLY A 289 -0.79 41.57 15.77
CA GLY A 289 0.15 42.37 16.56
C GLY A 289 0.93 41.61 17.65
N ALA A 290 0.71 40.30 17.81
CA ALA A 290 1.49 39.44 18.70
C ALA A 290 2.70 38.84 17.98
N ALA A 291 3.81 38.65 18.72
CA ALA A 291 4.94 37.85 18.22
C ALA A 291 4.76 36.36 18.58
N ASP A 292 4.32 36.10 19.81
CA ASP A 292 4.02 34.78 20.36
C ASP A 292 2.65 34.79 21.04
N ILE A 293 2.01 33.63 21.06
CA ILE A 293 0.66 33.40 21.57
C ILE A 293 0.76 32.38 22.72
N GLU A 294 0.48 32.82 23.95
CA GLU A 294 0.33 31.91 25.08
C GLU A 294 -1.07 31.27 25.02
N VAL A 295 -1.13 29.93 25.02
CA VAL A 295 -2.38 29.16 24.94
C VAL A 295 -2.46 28.08 26.01
N GLU A 296 -3.69 27.78 26.42
CA GLU A 296 -4.02 26.62 27.25
C GLU A 296 -5.14 25.82 26.59
N VAL A 297 -5.08 24.50 26.75
CA VAL A 297 -6.07 23.54 26.24
C VAL A 297 -6.68 22.76 27.41
N ALA A 298 -7.98 22.48 27.37
CA ALA A 298 -8.71 21.70 28.36
C ALA A 298 -9.79 20.82 27.72
N ARG A 299 -10.34 19.87 28.49
CA ARG A 299 -11.44 18.99 28.04
C ARG A 299 -12.83 19.44 28.52
N ASP A 300 -12.86 20.38 29.45
CA ASP A 300 -14.07 20.94 30.03
C ASP A 300 -14.15 22.45 29.80
N PRO A 301 -15.36 23.03 29.71
CA PRO A 301 -15.55 24.46 29.47
C PRO A 301 -15.08 25.36 30.63
N GLU A 302 -14.84 24.81 31.83
CA GLU A 302 -14.32 25.57 32.97
C GLU A 302 -12.78 25.55 33.08
N GLY A 303 -12.08 24.73 32.29
CA GLY A 303 -10.63 24.59 32.33
C GLY A 303 -10.09 23.81 33.53
N LYS A 304 -10.90 22.96 34.17
CA LYS A 304 -10.49 22.13 35.32
C LYS A 304 -9.61 20.96 34.90
N GLU A 305 -9.76 20.50 33.67
CA GLU A 305 -9.03 19.39 33.08
C GLU A 305 -8.04 19.86 32.01
N LEU A 306 -7.03 20.63 32.45
CA LEU A 306 -5.96 21.12 31.57
C LEU A 306 -5.21 19.97 30.86
N ARG A 307 -5.05 20.09 29.54
CA ARG A 307 -4.34 19.15 28.66
C ARG A 307 -3.19 19.81 27.89
N GLY A 308 -2.74 20.98 28.29
CA GLY A 308 -1.52 21.55 27.75
C GLY A 308 -1.46 23.06 27.94
N GLN A 309 -0.24 23.56 28.04
CA GLN A 309 0.07 24.98 27.97
C GLN A 309 1.26 25.14 27.05
N ALA A 310 1.15 26.05 26.09
CA ALA A 310 2.20 26.27 25.10
C ALA A 310 2.33 27.77 24.78
N THR A 311 3.53 28.15 24.37
CA THR A 311 3.78 29.42 23.69
C THR A 311 4.03 29.10 22.22
N VAL A 312 3.15 29.59 21.36
CA VAL A 312 3.14 29.32 19.92
C VAL A 312 3.51 30.61 19.19
N PRO A 313 4.59 30.64 18.40
CA PRO A 313 4.88 31.79 17.55
C PRO A 313 3.71 32.11 16.63
N ASN A 314 3.46 33.39 16.41
CA ASN A 314 2.36 33.82 15.57
C ASN A 314 2.52 33.30 14.14
N GLY A 315 1.50 32.60 13.63
CA GLY A 315 1.52 31.93 12.32
C GLY A 315 2.07 30.49 12.33
N GLU A 316 2.39 29.92 13.50
CA GLU A 316 2.79 28.51 13.64
C GLU A 316 1.72 27.65 14.32
N ALA A 317 1.95 26.33 14.36
CA ALA A 317 0.96 25.35 14.76
C ALA A 317 1.07 24.91 16.22
N LEU A 318 -0.07 24.84 16.89
CA LEU A 318 -0.32 24.01 18.06
C LEU A 318 -0.74 22.62 17.59
N ILE A 319 -0.11 21.57 18.08
CA ILE A 319 -0.47 20.19 17.80
C ILE A 319 -1.41 19.69 18.90
N LEU A 320 -2.58 19.21 18.50
CA LEU A 320 -3.56 18.54 19.35
C LEU A 320 -3.51 17.03 19.05
N PRO A 321 -3.05 16.18 19.98
CA PRO A 321 -3.14 14.74 19.79
C PRO A 321 -4.58 14.29 19.52
N ILE A 322 -4.78 13.31 18.65
CA ILE A 322 -6.10 12.83 18.23
C ILE A 322 -6.97 12.42 19.43
N ASP A 323 -6.35 11.82 20.44
CA ASP A 323 -7.01 11.26 21.63
C ASP A 323 -7.15 12.27 22.79
N ILE A 324 -6.87 13.55 22.55
CA ILE A 324 -6.90 14.60 23.59
C ILE A 324 -8.26 14.74 24.26
N ALA A 325 -9.35 14.38 23.56
CA ALA A 325 -10.71 14.49 24.07
C ALA A 325 -11.00 13.52 25.24
N TRP A 326 -10.29 12.39 25.34
CA TRP A 326 -10.59 11.33 26.31
C TRP A 326 -9.35 10.76 27.03
N ASN A 327 -8.16 10.79 26.43
CA ASN A 327 -6.94 10.33 27.08
C ASN A 327 -6.40 11.35 28.10
N PRO A 328 -6.34 11.03 29.40
CA PRO A 328 -5.83 11.96 30.42
C PRO A 328 -4.33 12.22 30.33
N LYS A 329 -3.58 11.46 29.52
CA LYS A 329 -2.14 11.63 29.29
C LYS A 329 -1.80 12.46 28.06
N ALA A 330 -2.72 12.61 27.11
CA ALA A 330 -2.52 13.41 25.90
C ALA A 330 -2.24 14.87 26.25
N ARG A 331 -1.23 15.48 25.60
CA ARG A 331 -0.86 16.87 25.85
C ARG A 331 -0.67 17.64 24.55
N ALA A 332 -1.29 18.82 24.46
CA ALA A 332 -1.05 19.76 23.37
C ALA A 332 0.32 20.44 23.52
N GLN A 333 1.07 20.56 22.41
CA GLN A 333 2.39 21.19 22.36
C GLN A 333 2.56 21.94 21.03
N SER A 334 3.50 22.89 20.95
CA SER A 334 3.82 23.52 19.67
C SER A 334 4.62 22.57 18.78
N ASN A 335 4.44 22.69 17.47
CA ASN A 335 5.26 21.96 16.48
C ASN A 335 6.77 22.15 16.72
N ARG A 336 7.21 23.35 17.10
CA ARG A 336 8.60 23.63 17.48
C ARG A 336 9.07 22.81 18.68
N ALA A 337 8.21 22.56 19.66
CA ALA A 337 8.57 21.75 20.82
C ALA A 337 8.81 20.29 20.41
N HIS A 338 7.92 19.73 19.58
CA HIS A 338 8.10 18.40 19.01
C HIS A 338 9.37 18.30 18.17
N ALA A 339 9.56 19.23 17.22
CA ALA A 339 10.75 19.26 16.36
C ALA A 339 12.04 19.36 17.18
N ARG A 340 12.09 20.22 18.21
CA ARG A 340 13.25 20.34 19.11
C ARG A 340 13.56 19.05 19.85
N GLN A 341 12.53 18.34 20.33
CA GLN A 341 12.71 17.05 21.00
C GLN A 341 13.30 16.02 20.04
N VAL A 342 12.73 15.88 18.84
CA VAL A 342 13.23 14.96 17.80
C VAL A 342 14.66 15.32 17.39
N ILE A 343 14.97 16.61 17.18
CA ILE A 343 16.34 17.07 16.86
C ILE A 343 17.32 16.72 17.99
N ALA A 344 16.94 16.98 19.25
CA ALA A 344 17.79 16.70 20.40
C ALA A 344 18.05 15.19 20.53
N ASP A 345 17.02 14.36 20.32
CA ASP A 345 17.15 12.91 20.37
C ASP A 345 18.00 12.37 19.21
N ALA A 346 17.75 12.81 17.97
CA ALA A 346 18.57 12.45 16.80
C ALA A 346 20.05 12.81 16.98
N LYS A 347 20.33 13.98 17.57
CA LYS A 347 21.70 14.47 17.81
C LYS A 347 22.34 13.93 19.10
N GLY A 348 21.57 13.36 20.03
CA GLY A 348 22.05 13.06 21.38
C GLY A 348 21.87 11.62 21.84
N THR A 349 20.72 11.00 21.54
CA THR A 349 20.32 9.71 22.13
C THR A 349 20.24 8.58 21.09
N TRP A 350 19.93 8.91 19.84
CA TRP A 350 19.80 7.92 18.77
C TRP A 350 21.16 7.48 18.23
N ARG A 351 21.21 6.23 17.76
CA ARG A 351 22.41 5.66 17.18
C ARG A 351 22.73 6.37 15.86
N ARG A 352 24.01 6.62 15.62
CA ARG A 352 24.48 7.20 14.36
C ARG A 352 25.75 6.48 13.91
N ALA A 353 25.57 5.56 12.97
CA ALA A 353 26.66 4.93 12.23
C ALA A 353 27.49 5.95 11.44
N ASN A 354 28.57 5.49 10.80
CA ASN A 354 29.47 6.35 10.02
C ASN A 354 30.06 7.54 10.81
N GLY A 355 30.22 7.38 12.13
CA GLY A 355 30.67 8.46 13.01
C GLY A 355 29.75 9.69 13.01
N GLY A 356 28.46 9.52 12.72
CA GLY A 356 27.49 10.62 12.63
C GLY A 356 27.52 11.40 11.32
N LYS A 357 28.26 10.93 10.31
CA LYS A 357 28.27 11.54 8.98
C LYS A 357 27.12 11.00 8.14
N LYS A 358 26.47 11.89 7.40
CA LYS A 358 25.46 11.56 6.38
C LYS A 358 26.11 10.82 5.21
N PRO A 359 25.32 10.07 4.41
CA PRO A 359 25.79 9.58 3.11
C PRO A 359 26.28 10.73 2.22
N ALA A 360 27.34 10.50 1.46
CA ALA A 360 27.96 11.43 0.52
C ALA A 360 27.78 11.04 -0.96
N LEU A 361 27.23 9.85 -1.23
CA LEU A 361 27.05 9.31 -2.59
C LEU A 361 25.59 8.96 -2.89
N ILE A 362 24.89 8.37 -1.92
CA ILE A 362 23.50 7.92 -2.09
C ILE A 362 22.55 9.05 -1.66
N PRO A 363 21.71 9.59 -2.56
CA PRO A 363 20.73 10.62 -2.24
C PRO A 363 19.57 10.05 -1.40
N PHE A 364 19.29 10.72 -0.28
CA PHE A 364 18.09 10.55 0.51
C PHE A 364 17.24 11.81 0.42
N TYR A 365 16.03 11.67 -0.12
CA TYR A 365 15.03 12.73 -0.19
C TYR A 365 14.06 12.58 0.98
N GLY A 366 13.80 13.71 1.63
CA GLY A 366 12.71 13.87 2.59
C GLY A 366 11.90 15.06 2.12
N ALA A 367 10.69 14.81 1.64
CA ALA A 367 9.84 15.85 1.09
C ALA A 367 9.30 16.69 2.24
N PHE A 368 9.99 17.79 2.57
CA PHE A 368 9.47 18.88 3.40
C PHE A 368 10.36 20.11 3.39
N ASN A 369 9.71 21.28 3.41
CA ASN A 369 10.30 22.60 3.48
C ASN A 369 9.48 23.46 4.45
N GLY A 370 10.07 24.52 4.98
CA GLY A 370 9.37 25.33 5.98
C GLY A 370 10.28 26.32 6.71
N PRO A 371 9.89 26.74 7.92
CA PRO A 371 10.71 27.61 8.76
C PRO A 371 12.06 26.97 9.10
N ALA A 372 13.02 27.76 9.59
CA ALA A 372 14.41 27.31 9.82
C ALA A 372 14.54 26.00 10.62
N TRP A 373 13.64 25.75 11.59
CA TRP A 373 13.67 24.52 12.38
C TRP A 373 13.35 23.26 11.56
N SER A 374 12.60 23.36 10.46
CA SER A 374 12.30 22.19 9.61
C SER A 374 13.54 21.76 8.82
N HIS A 375 14.36 22.70 8.38
CA HIS A 375 15.66 22.38 7.76
C HIS A 375 16.64 21.78 8.77
N GLU A 376 16.63 22.26 10.01
CA GLU A 376 17.42 21.65 11.08
C GLU A 376 16.94 20.23 11.42
N LEU A 377 15.63 19.98 11.44
CA LEU A 377 15.06 18.64 11.61
C LEU A 377 15.52 17.71 10.48
N LYS A 378 15.39 18.14 9.22
CA LYS A 378 15.83 17.38 8.05
C LYS A 378 17.31 17.03 8.12
N ASP A 379 18.15 18.00 8.49
CA ASP A 379 19.59 17.80 8.71
C ASP A 379 19.88 16.81 9.85
N ALA A 380 19.20 16.95 10.99
CA ALA A 380 19.38 16.09 12.16
C ALA A 380 19.03 14.63 11.88
N LEU A 381 18.00 14.39 11.07
CA LEU A 381 17.60 13.05 10.62
C LEU A 381 18.59 12.45 9.59
N GLY A 382 19.56 13.21 9.09
CA GLY A 382 20.61 12.70 8.21
C GLY A 382 20.36 12.88 6.71
N TYR A 383 19.25 13.50 6.30
CA TYR A 383 18.98 13.78 4.88
C TYR A 383 20.06 14.67 4.26
N ASN A 384 20.43 14.39 3.02
CA ASN A 384 21.56 15.01 2.31
C ASN A 384 21.15 15.68 0.98
N THR A 385 19.86 15.93 0.78
CA THR A 385 19.32 16.56 -0.44
C THR A 385 18.34 17.69 -0.10
N VAL A 386 18.23 18.66 -1.01
CA VAL A 386 17.27 19.77 -0.96
C VAL A 386 17.33 20.48 0.39
N LEU A 387 18.54 20.90 0.78
CA LEU A 387 18.81 21.69 1.97
C LEU A 387 19.38 23.07 1.58
N PRO A 388 19.24 24.10 2.43
CA PRO A 388 19.98 25.34 2.25
C PRO A 388 21.50 25.10 2.26
N ASP A 389 22.28 25.92 1.57
CA ASP A 389 23.74 25.79 1.45
C ASP A 389 24.50 25.84 2.80
N ALA A 390 23.83 26.29 3.87
CA ALA A 390 24.37 26.25 5.23
C ALA A 390 24.51 24.82 5.79
N TYR A 391 23.87 23.82 5.18
CA TYR A 391 23.88 22.44 5.62
C TYR A 391 24.65 21.54 4.65
N PRO A 392 25.36 20.50 5.13
CA PRO A 392 25.98 19.50 4.27
C PRO A 392 24.94 18.76 3.41
N GLN A 393 25.16 18.76 2.10
CA GLN A 393 24.31 18.13 1.09
C GLN A 393 25.11 17.71 -0.15
N LEU A 394 24.50 16.93 -1.03
CA LEU A 394 25.08 16.53 -2.30
C LEU A 394 25.15 17.71 -3.29
N GLU A 395 26.15 17.69 -4.18
CA GLU A 395 26.32 18.72 -5.21
C GLU A 395 25.18 18.70 -6.25
N ILE A 396 24.68 17.51 -6.60
CA ILE A 396 23.58 17.30 -7.55
C ILE A 396 22.43 16.61 -6.81
N ASP A 397 21.50 17.42 -6.32
CA ASP A 397 20.43 17.02 -5.41
C ASP A 397 19.07 17.64 -5.75
N GLY A 398 19.00 18.42 -6.83
CA GLY A 398 17.79 19.12 -7.25
C GLY A 398 16.68 18.15 -7.64
N TYR A 399 15.46 18.46 -7.19
CA TYR A 399 14.37 17.51 -7.19
C TYR A 399 13.06 18.04 -7.80
N HIS A 400 12.42 17.16 -8.55
CA HIS A 400 11.00 17.06 -8.94
C HIS A 400 10.31 18.31 -9.51
N GLN A 401 10.25 18.37 -10.85
CA GLN A 401 9.27 19.19 -11.57
C GLN A 401 8.61 18.37 -12.66
N HIS A 402 7.28 18.36 -12.70
CA HIS A 402 6.50 17.63 -13.71
C HIS A 402 6.55 18.34 -15.06
N LYS A 403 7.42 17.85 -15.95
CA LYS A 403 7.63 18.41 -17.29
C LYS A 403 7.95 17.29 -18.27
N VAL A 404 7.05 17.04 -19.21
CA VAL A 404 7.21 16.05 -20.28
C VAL A 404 7.05 16.72 -21.64
N GLY A 405 7.77 16.24 -22.65
CA GLY A 405 7.77 16.82 -23.98
C GLY A 405 8.67 18.05 -24.13
N LYS A 406 9.11 18.28 -25.36
CA LYS A 406 10.14 19.27 -25.69
C LYS A 406 9.80 20.69 -25.20
N GLU A 407 8.57 21.14 -25.44
CA GLU A 407 8.14 22.50 -25.13
C GLU A 407 8.14 22.76 -23.62
N ALA A 408 7.52 21.88 -22.84
CA ALA A 408 7.44 22.03 -21.39
C ALA A 408 8.81 21.96 -20.72
N ILE A 409 9.68 21.05 -21.16
CA ILE A 409 11.05 20.92 -20.64
C ILE A 409 11.87 22.17 -20.97
N THR A 410 11.82 22.65 -22.21
CA THR A 410 12.58 23.85 -22.62
C THR A 410 12.09 25.09 -21.87
N ALA A 411 10.78 25.26 -21.72
CA ALA A 411 10.19 26.37 -20.98
C ALA A 411 10.61 26.36 -19.50
N TYR A 412 10.63 25.18 -18.88
CA TYR A 412 11.09 25.03 -17.50
C TYR A 412 12.60 25.28 -17.36
N ALA A 413 13.43 24.73 -18.24
CA ALA A 413 14.88 24.97 -18.22
C ALA A 413 15.22 26.47 -18.32
N ALA A 414 14.39 27.25 -19.03
CA ALA A 414 14.55 28.70 -19.15
C ALA A 414 14.23 29.48 -17.85
N THR A 415 13.51 28.90 -16.89
CA THR A 415 13.24 29.54 -15.58
C THR A 415 14.37 29.31 -14.57
N LEU A 416 15.31 28.42 -14.87
CA LEU A 416 16.40 28.04 -13.98
C LEU A 416 17.68 28.83 -14.27
N THR A 417 18.38 29.22 -13.20
CA THR A 417 19.77 29.70 -13.29
C THR A 417 20.72 28.59 -13.81
N PRO A 418 21.89 28.93 -14.36
CA PRO A 418 22.91 27.94 -14.72
C PRO A 418 23.22 26.97 -13.58
N GLU A 419 23.34 27.47 -12.35
CA GLU A 419 23.64 26.68 -11.15
C GLU A 419 22.49 25.73 -10.82
N GLN A 420 21.24 26.21 -10.81
CA GLN A 420 20.07 25.35 -10.59
C GLN A 420 19.94 24.25 -11.65
N ARG A 421 20.28 24.55 -12.91
CA ARG A 421 20.30 23.53 -13.97
C ARG A 421 21.33 22.44 -13.70
N GLN A 422 22.56 22.81 -13.31
CA GLN A 422 23.61 21.82 -13.02
C GLN A 422 23.34 20.99 -11.77
N ARG A 423 22.60 21.54 -10.80
CA ARG A 423 22.22 20.83 -9.57
C ARG A 423 21.05 19.85 -9.76
N MET A 424 20.31 19.90 -10.88
CA MET A 424 19.13 19.05 -11.08
C MET A 424 19.52 17.56 -11.10
N ARG A 425 19.01 16.75 -10.17
CA ARG A 425 19.29 15.32 -10.17
C ARG A 425 18.29 14.55 -11.00
N ILE A 426 17.00 14.81 -10.82
CA ILE A 426 15.93 14.08 -11.47
C ILE A 426 14.78 15.00 -11.87
N LEU A 427 14.38 14.94 -13.14
CA LEU A 427 13.20 15.59 -13.69
C LEU A 427 12.06 14.56 -13.80
N SER A 428 10.89 14.90 -13.24
CA SER A 428 9.73 14.01 -13.33
C SER A 428 8.88 14.29 -14.54
N PHE A 429 8.39 13.24 -15.18
CA PHE A 429 7.42 13.33 -16.27
C PHE A 429 5.97 13.33 -15.76
N GLY A 430 5.74 13.09 -14.47
CA GLY A 430 4.44 13.19 -13.83
C GLY A 430 4.37 12.41 -12.51
N ASP A 431 3.26 12.56 -11.81
CA ASP A 431 2.92 11.85 -10.57
C ASP A 431 1.99 10.68 -10.88
N GLU A 432 2.31 9.48 -10.40
CA GLU A 432 1.51 8.24 -10.56
C GLU A 432 0.95 8.00 -11.98
N ILE A 433 1.77 8.25 -13.02
CA ILE A 433 1.24 8.32 -14.40
C ILE A 433 0.90 6.97 -15.01
N HIS A 434 -0.07 6.99 -15.93
CA HIS A 434 -0.19 6.02 -17.02
C HIS A 434 0.49 6.60 -18.28
N ILE A 435 1.33 5.82 -18.97
CA ILE A 435 2.11 6.33 -20.12
C ILE A 435 1.29 6.57 -21.41
N GLY A 436 0.04 6.14 -21.41
CA GLY A 436 -0.96 6.45 -22.44
C GLY A 436 -0.98 5.42 -23.57
N GLY A 437 -1.52 5.83 -24.72
CA GLY A 437 -1.62 5.03 -25.93
C GLY A 437 -1.76 5.92 -27.16
N ILE A 438 -1.76 5.32 -28.35
CA ILE A 438 -1.98 6.04 -29.60
C ILE A 438 -3.47 6.10 -29.94
N ASP A 439 -3.87 7.04 -30.81
CA ASP A 439 -5.19 7.00 -31.42
C ASP A 439 -5.22 5.93 -32.52
N TYR A 440 -6.03 4.89 -32.31
CA TYR A 440 -6.19 3.78 -33.27
C TYR A 440 -6.97 4.20 -34.51
N ASN A 441 -7.70 5.32 -34.44
CA ASN A 441 -8.50 5.84 -35.55
C ASN A 441 -7.74 6.84 -36.41
N ASP A 442 -6.52 7.25 -36.00
CA ASP A 442 -5.69 8.13 -36.81
C ASP A 442 -5.24 7.38 -38.08
N PRO A 443 -5.66 7.84 -39.29
CA PRO A 443 -5.33 7.18 -40.54
C PRO A 443 -3.82 7.13 -40.82
N ALA A 444 -3.01 7.97 -40.16
CA ALA A 444 -1.56 7.94 -40.28
C ALA A 444 -0.91 6.73 -39.57
N ASN A 445 -1.61 6.08 -38.63
CA ASN A 445 -1.05 4.98 -37.85
C ASN A 445 -1.13 3.63 -38.55
N THR A 446 -2.15 3.39 -39.39
CA THR A 446 -2.27 2.12 -40.13
C THR A 446 -1.08 1.88 -41.08
N PRO A 447 -0.66 2.83 -41.95
CA PRO A 447 0.52 2.62 -42.79
C PRO A 447 1.81 2.39 -41.99
N LYS A 448 1.96 3.07 -40.84
CA LYS A 448 3.11 2.86 -39.93
C LYS A 448 3.10 1.46 -39.33
N PHE A 449 1.92 0.98 -38.91
CA PHE A 449 1.74 -0.36 -38.37
C PHE A 449 2.08 -1.42 -39.43
N GLN A 450 1.57 -1.28 -40.66
CA GLN A 450 1.86 -2.20 -41.76
C GLN A 450 3.36 -2.22 -42.11
N ALA A 451 4.01 -1.06 -42.16
CA ALA A 451 5.45 -0.97 -42.37
C ALA A 451 6.24 -1.62 -41.21
N TRP A 452 5.80 -1.42 -39.97
CA TRP A 452 6.41 -1.99 -38.77
C TRP A 452 6.31 -3.52 -38.73
N LEU A 453 5.19 -4.09 -39.19
CA LEU A 453 4.97 -5.52 -39.35
C LEU A 453 5.89 -6.10 -40.45
N ALA A 454 5.95 -5.43 -41.61
CA ALA A 454 6.80 -5.86 -42.73
C ALA A 454 8.29 -5.87 -42.37
N GLN A 455 8.77 -4.87 -41.61
CA GLN A 455 10.15 -4.83 -41.10
C GLN A 455 10.51 -6.00 -40.18
N ARG A 456 9.51 -6.60 -39.53
CA ARG A 456 9.67 -7.78 -38.66
C ARG A 456 9.45 -9.10 -39.39
N GLY A 457 9.17 -9.05 -40.69
CA GLY A 457 8.91 -10.24 -41.50
C GLY A 457 7.62 -10.97 -41.11
N LEU A 458 6.68 -10.31 -40.44
CA LEU A 458 5.41 -10.90 -40.04
C LEU A 458 4.49 -11.00 -41.26
N GLY A 459 3.80 -12.13 -41.44
CA GLY A 459 2.97 -12.41 -42.61
C GLY A 459 1.63 -13.06 -42.25
N ALA A 460 0.97 -13.63 -43.25
CA ALA A 460 -0.35 -14.24 -43.08
C ALA A 460 -0.38 -15.38 -42.07
N ALA A 461 0.74 -16.10 -41.88
CA ALA A 461 0.84 -17.20 -40.92
C ALA A 461 0.76 -16.72 -39.47
N GLU A 462 1.34 -15.55 -39.16
CA GLU A 462 1.34 -14.96 -37.82
C GLU A 462 0.10 -14.09 -37.60
N LEU A 463 -0.26 -13.29 -38.60
CA LEU A 463 -1.26 -12.23 -38.47
C LEU A 463 -2.69 -12.66 -38.83
N GLY A 464 -2.84 -13.79 -39.55
CA GLY A 464 -4.09 -14.19 -40.18
C GLY A 464 -4.42 -13.43 -41.47
N VAL A 465 -3.62 -12.41 -41.82
CA VAL A 465 -3.74 -11.56 -43.03
C VAL A 465 -2.35 -11.14 -43.51
N ALA A 466 -2.22 -10.72 -44.77
CA ALA A 466 -0.97 -10.15 -45.25
C ALA A 466 -0.64 -8.83 -44.52
N SER A 467 0.65 -8.53 -44.32
CA SER A 467 1.09 -7.34 -43.57
C SER A 467 0.59 -6.02 -44.13
N ASP A 468 0.44 -5.90 -45.45
CA ASP A 468 -0.09 -4.73 -46.15
C ASP A 468 -1.63 -4.61 -46.07
N GLN A 469 -2.30 -5.65 -45.58
CA GLN A 469 -3.75 -5.70 -45.34
C GLN A 469 -4.11 -5.64 -43.86
N ALA A 470 -3.12 -5.67 -42.97
CA ALA A 470 -3.34 -5.61 -41.53
C ALA A 470 -3.96 -4.27 -41.13
N THR A 471 -4.94 -4.34 -40.23
CA THR A 471 -5.59 -3.16 -39.64
C THR A 471 -5.20 -3.03 -38.17
N LEU A 472 -5.00 -1.79 -37.73
CA LEU A 472 -4.76 -1.50 -36.32
C LEU A 472 -6.07 -1.65 -35.53
N THR A 473 -6.12 -2.55 -34.55
CA THR A 473 -7.37 -2.92 -33.87
C THR A 473 -7.19 -3.25 -32.39
N LYS A 474 -8.22 -2.94 -31.58
CA LYS A 474 -8.34 -3.37 -30.16
C LYS A 474 -9.32 -4.55 -29.99
N GLN A 475 -9.86 -5.08 -31.08
CA GLN A 475 -10.92 -6.08 -31.05
C GLN A 475 -10.42 -7.40 -30.42
N ALA A 476 -11.12 -7.91 -29.40
CA ALA A 476 -10.80 -9.20 -28.82
C ALA A 476 -10.91 -10.34 -29.85
N GLY A 477 -10.04 -11.35 -29.74
CA GLY A 477 -10.06 -12.55 -30.58
C GLY A 477 -9.38 -12.42 -31.95
N SER A 478 -8.84 -11.26 -32.31
CA SER A 478 -7.98 -11.09 -33.50
C SER A 478 -6.50 -11.24 -33.14
N ARG A 479 -5.74 -12.01 -33.94
CA ARG A 479 -4.27 -12.08 -33.80
C ARG A 479 -3.61 -10.71 -33.94
N LEU A 480 -4.21 -9.82 -34.73
CA LEU A 480 -3.72 -8.45 -34.92
C LEU A 480 -3.69 -7.62 -33.64
N THR A 481 -4.55 -7.93 -32.65
CA THR A 481 -4.67 -7.14 -31.43
C THR A 481 -3.42 -7.20 -30.56
N TRP A 482 -2.73 -8.35 -30.55
CA TRP A 482 -1.42 -8.50 -29.90
C TRP A 482 -0.39 -7.56 -30.56
N TRP A 483 -0.24 -7.66 -31.88
CA TRP A 483 0.74 -6.88 -32.63
C TRP A 483 0.43 -5.37 -32.64
N ALA A 484 -0.85 -5.00 -32.70
CA ALA A 484 -1.30 -3.61 -32.60
C ALA A 484 -0.92 -3.00 -31.25
N LYS A 485 -1.01 -3.79 -30.16
CA LYS A 485 -0.59 -3.35 -28.83
C LYS A 485 0.92 -3.15 -28.74
N LEU A 486 1.71 -4.11 -29.24
CA LEU A 486 3.19 -3.95 -29.28
C LEU A 486 3.62 -2.74 -30.13
N PHE A 487 2.93 -2.48 -31.24
CA PHE A 487 3.17 -1.28 -32.05
C PHE A 487 2.82 0.01 -31.28
N GLU A 488 1.64 0.07 -30.65
CA GLU A 488 1.23 1.20 -29.80
C GLU A 488 2.30 1.51 -28.75
N GLU A 489 2.72 0.49 -28.01
CA GLU A 489 3.72 0.62 -26.94
C GLU A 489 5.03 1.20 -27.46
N GLN A 490 5.56 0.70 -28.57
CA GLN A 490 6.80 1.25 -29.15
C GLN A 490 6.67 2.71 -29.60
N GLN A 491 5.50 3.14 -30.11
CA GLN A 491 5.29 4.55 -30.44
C GLN A 491 5.27 5.43 -29.18
N VAL A 492 4.65 4.95 -28.10
CA VAL A 492 4.63 5.64 -26.80
C VAL A 492 6.05 5.75 -26.25
N PHE A 493 6.83 4.65 -26.24
CA PHE A 493 8.21 4.66 -25.74
C PHE A 493 9.09 5.67 -26.48
N ALA A 494 8.96 5.76 -27.81
CA ALA A 494 9.70 6.72 -28.61
C ALA A 494 9.42 8.18 -28.21
N THR A 495 8.18 8.49 -27.81
CA THR A 495 7.78 9.84 -27.35
C THR A 495 8.47 10.20 -26.03
N PHE A 496 8.52 9.24 -25.09
CA PHE A 496 9.21 9.41 -23.82
C PHE A 496 10.73 9.48 -24.00
N ALA A 497 11.31 8.65 -24.86
CA ALA A 497 12.74 8.67 -25.16
C ALA A 497 13.18 10.00 -25.77
N ALA A 498 12.35 10.59 -26.64
CA ALA A 498 12.58 11.94 -27.16
C ALA A 498 12.55 13.01 -26.06
N SER A 499 11.64 12.88 -25.08
CA SER A 499 11.57 13.79 -23.92
C SER A 499 12.81 13.67 -23.03
N THR A 500 13.27 12.44 -22.78
CA THR A 500 14.50 12.18 -22.01
C THR A 500 15.71 12.81 -22.67
N LYS A 501 15.86 12.64 -23.98
CA LYS A 501 16.94 13.28 -24.75
C LYS A 501 16.90 14.80 -24.64
N VAL A 502 15.72 15.42 -24.74
CA VAL A 502 15.59 16.87 -24.59
C VAL A 502 15.99 17.33 -23.18
N ALA A 503 15.62 16.59 -22.13
CA ALA A 503 16.04 16.92 -20.77
C ALA A 503 17.57 16.89 -20.61
N GLU A 504 18.22 15.84 -21.11
CA GLU A 504 19.69 15.69 -21.10
C GLU A 504 20.40 16.82 -21.87
N GLU A 505 19.83 17.27 -23.01
CA GLU A 505 20.38 18.36 -23.83
C GLU A 505 20.16 19.76 -23.23
N THR A 506 19.02 19.99 -22.57
CA THR A 506 18.61 21.34 -22.13
C THR A 506 18.99 21.67 -20.68
N LEU A 507 19.02 20.66 -19.81
CA LEU A 507 19.41 20.81 -18.41
C LEU A 507 20.90 20.53 -18.24
N HIS A 508 21.30 19.26 -18.33
CA HIS A 508 22.69 18.80 -18.41
C HIS A 508 22.74 17.26 -18.63
N PRO A 509 23.86 16.70 -19.12
CA PRO A 509 23.94 15.28 -19.50
C PRO A 509 23.82 14.27 -18.35
N LYS A 510 23.88 14.71 -17.08
CA LYS A 510 23.75 13.84 -15.90
C LYS A 510 22.35 13.88 -15.28
N VAL A 511 21.42 14.65 -15.84
CA VAL A 511 20.04 14.70 -15.34
C VAL A 511 19.37 13.35 -15.60
N LEU A 512 18.61 12.89 -14.62
CA LEU A 512 17.79 11.70 -14.76
C LEU A 512 16.35 12.09 -15.08
N THR A 513 15.62 11.22 -15.77
CA THR A 513 14.19 11.36 -16.04
C THR A 513 13.44 10.15 -15.53
N GLY A 514 12.27 10.36 -14.92
CA GLY A 514 11.44 9.28 -14.38
C GLY A 514 10.03 9.76 -14.08
N ALA A 515 9.20 8.89 -13.55
CA ALA A 515 7.91 9.22 -12.94
C ALA A 515 7.58 8.12 -11.92
N ASN A 516 7.06 8.46 -10.75
CA ASN A 516 6.60 7.43 -9.82
C ASN A 516 5.42 6.68 -10.42
N TYR A 517 5.44 5.36 -10.26
CA TYR A 517 4.31 4.50 -10.56
C TYR A 517 3.72 3.93 -9.29
N SER A 518 2.43 4.21 -9.09
CA SER A 518 1.66 3.65 -7.98
C SER A 518 1.50 2.14 -8.17
N PRO A 519 1.88 1.31 -7.20
CA PRO A 519 1.80 -0.14 -7.34
C PRO A 519 0.40 -0.71 -7.06
N HIS A 520 -0.62 0.10 -6.74
CA HIS A 520 -1.90 -0.41 -6.21
C HIS A 520 -2.91 -0.89 -7.27
N SER A 521 -2.61 -0.71 -8.56
CA SER A 521 -3.46 -1.25 -9.63
C SER A 521 -3.45 -2.78 -9.62
N LEU A 522 -4.59 -3.43 -9.86
CA LEU A 522 -4.66 -4.90 -9.89
C LEU A 522 -3.93 -5.51 -11.10
N PRO A 523 -3.15 -6.59 -10.91
CA PRO A 523 -2.74 -7.15 -9.63
C PRO A 523 -1.76 -6.22 -8.91
N GLN A 524 -2.04 -5.94 -7.63
CA GLN A 524 -1.22 -5.04 -6.82
C GLN A 524 0.26 -5.47 -6.87
N TYR A 525 1.16 -4.50 -7.02
CA TYR A 525 2.61 -4.62 -7.09
C TYR A 525 3.17 -5.36 -8.32
N TYR A 526 2.34 -5.76 -9.28
CA TYR A 526 2.84 -6.43 -10.49
C TYR A 526 3.37 -5.42 -11.51
N GLY A 527 2.59 -4.36 -11.78
CA GLY A 527 2.89 -3.33 -12.78
C GLY A 527 2.73 -3.83 -14.23
N PRO A 528 2.12 -3.07 -15.14
CA PRO A 528 2.08 -3.46 -16.55
C PRO A 528 3.49 -3.55 -17.13
N ILE A 529 3.85 -4.67 -17.76
CA ILE A 529 5.24 -4.95 -18.19
C ILE A 529 5.73 -3.87 -19.18
N HIS A 530 4.85 -3.41 -20.07
CA HIS A 530 5.19 -2.39 -21.06
C HIS A 530 5.61 -1.05 -20.41
N GLN A 531 5.02 -0.67 -19.27
CA GLN A 531 5.34 0.56 -18.56
C GLN A 531 6.51 0.38 -17.60
N TRP A 532 6.56 -0.73 -16.88
CA TRP A 532 7.55 -0.93 -15.81
C TRP A 532 8.86 -1.54 -16.33
N ILE A 533 8.85 -2.27 -17.44
CA ILE A 533 10.06 -2.92 -17.97
C ILE A 533 10.44 -2.33 -19.33
N ASP A 534 9.53 -2.40 -20.30
CA ASP A 534 9.88 -2.11 -21.70
C ASP A 534 10.18 -0.63 -21.93
N LEU A 535 9.49 0.28 -21.24
CA LEU A 535 9.79 1.70 -21.32
C LEU A 535 11.28 1.99 -21.03
N PHE A 536 11.85 1.35 -20.01
CA PHE A 536 13.26 1.51 -19.63
C PHE A 536 14.19 0.77 -20.57
N ARG A 537 13.81 -0.42 -21.04
CA ARG A 537 14.49 -1.14 -22.13
C ARG A 537 14.67 -0.25 -23.36
N HIS A 538 13.70 0.61 -23.65
CA HIS A 538 13.71 1.54 -24.77
C HIS A 538 14.23 2.95 -24.44
N ARG A 539 14.85 3.16 -23.26
CA ARG A 539 15.35 4.49 -22.80
C ARG A 539 14.27 5.57 -22.83
N GLY A 540 13.00 5.18 -22.62
CA GLY A 540 11.88 6.10 -22.47
C GLY A 540 12.10 7.06 -21.29
N MET A 541 12.64 6.54 -20.19
CA MET A 541 13.09 7.28 -19.01
C MET A 541 14.49 6.79 -18.60
N SER A 542 15.25 7.61 -17.87
CA SER A 542 16.62 7.30 -17.45
C SER A 542 16.78 6.96 -15.96
N ALA A 543 15.71 6.89 -15.17
CA ALA A 543 15.68 6.33 -13.82
C ALA A 543 14.36 5.59 -13.58
N PHE A 544 14.42 4.35 -13.10
CA PHE A 544 13.22 3.61 -12.69
C PHE A 544 12.69 4.18 -11.38
N TRP A 545 11.39 4.44 -11.32
CA TRP A 545 10.76 5.10 -10.18
C TRP A 545 9.41 4.48 -9.81
N THR A 546 9.31 3.99 -8.57
CA THR A 546 8.06 3.52 -7.96
C THR A 546 8.10 3.74 -6.44
N GLU A 547 7.04 3.32 -5.76
CA GLU A 547 6.78 3.57 -4.35
C GLU A 547 6.15 2.37 -3.65
N ASP A 548 6.47 2.14 -2.37
CA ASP A 548 6.02 0.93 -1.69
C ASP A 548 4.57 1.01 -1.18
N TYR A 549 4.17 1.94 -0.32
CA TYR A 549 2.81 2.01 0.26
C TYR A 549 2.22 0.65 0.76
N ILE A 550 3.08 -0.35 1.03
CA ILE A 550 2.66 -1.75 1.25
C ILE A 550 1.71 -1.86 2.43
N PHE A 551 1.98 -1.08 3.48
CA PHE A 551 1.16 -1.00 4.69
C PHE A 551 -0.30 -0.58 4.43
N SER A 552 -0.59 0.04 3.28
CA SER A 552 -1.90 0.58 2.92
C SER A 552 -2.74 -0.40 2.09
N THR A 553 -2.21 -1.58 1.73
CA THR A 553 -2.87 -2.58 0.88
C THR A 553 -2.76 -3.99 1.49
N PRO A 554 -3.66 -4.94 1.17
CA PRO A 554 -3.63 -6.30 1.72
C PRO A 554 -2.52 -7.20 1.14
N GLU A 555 -1.28 -6.75 1.32
CA GLU A 555 -0.07 -7.33 0.76
C GLU A 555 1.00 -7.52 1.83
N SER A 556 1.88 -8.50 1.60
CA SER A 556 2.97 -8.82 2.53
C SER A 556 4.03 -7.73 2.55
N PRO A 557 4.59 -7.34 3.72
CA PRO A 557 5.75 -6.45 3.80
C PRO A 557 6.93 -6.91 2.91
N GLN A 558 7.11 -8.22 2.75
CA GLN A 558 8.16 -8.81 1.90
C GLN A 558 7.98 -8.49 0.40
N MET A 559 6.82 -7.97 -0.02
CA MET A 559 6.54 -7.63 -1.42
C MET A 559 7.52 -6.59 -1.98
N ILE A 560 8.19 -5.80 -1.13
CA ILE A 560 9.27 -4.89 -1.56
C ILE A 560 10.38 -5.62 -2.33
N GLY A 561 10.64 -6.89 -2.01
CA GLY A 561 11.60 -7.73 -2.74
C GLY A 561 11.23 -7.92 -4.19
N TRP A 562 9.95 -8.22 -4.46
CA TRP A 562 9.42 -8.32 -5.82
C TRP A 562 9.51 -6.98 -6.56
N MET A 563 9.17 -5.88 -5.89
CA MET A 563 9.22 -4.54 -6.49
C MET A 563 10.62 -4.18 -6.96
N LEU A 564 11.63 -4.41 -6.12
CA LEU A 564 13.02 -4.11 -6.46
C LEU A 564 13.59 -5.10 -7.49
N ALA A 565 13.13 -6.35 -7.49
CA ALA A 565 13.44 -7.28 -8.58
C ALA A 565 12.82 -6.84 -9.92
N THR A 566 11.63 -6.24 -9.88
CA THR A 566 10.97 -5.66 -11.05
C THR A 566 11.73 -4.43 -11.55
N ALA A 567 12.14 -3.55 -10.64
CA ALA A 567 13.00 -2.41 -10.96
C ALA A 567 14.31 -2.85 -11.63
N ARG A 568 15.02 -3.82 -11.06
CA ARG A 568 16.25 -4.40 -11.66
C ARG A 568 15.99 -5.00 -13.04
N CYS A 569 14.84 -5.67 -13.23
CA CYS A 569 14.46 -6.20 -14.54
C CYS A 569 14.27 -5.09 -15.59
N GLY A 570 13.73 -3.94 -15.19
CA GLY A 570 13.58 -2.77 -16.06
C GLY A 570 14.90 -2.02 -16.33
N THR A 571 15.80 -1.94 -15.34
CA THR A 571 17.01 -1.12 -15.45
C THR A 571 18.22 -1.83 -16.07
N LYS A 572 18.25 -3.17 -16.04
CA LYS A 572 19.41 -3.98 -16.48
C LYS A 572 19.89 -3.72 -17.92
N TYR A 573 19.03 -3.24 -18.81
CA TYR A 573 19.36 -3.06 -20.23
C TYR A 573 20.34 -1.91 -20.49
N HIS A 574 20.34 -0.89 -19.62
CA HIS A 574 21.16 0.32 -19.76
C HIS A 574 21.85 0.74 -18.46
N ASP A 575 21.88 -0.15 -17.46
CA ASP A 575 22.41 0.13 -16.12
C ASP A 575 21.81 1.41 -15.49
N LEU A 576 20.49 1.57 -15.61
CA LEU A 576 19.80 2.76 -15.13
C LEU A 576 19.66 2.74 -13.60
N PRO A 577 19.71 3.91 -12.93
CA PRO A 577 19.50 3.98 -11.50
C PRO A 577 18.05 3.68 -11.09
N ILE A 578 17.90 3.13 -9.89
CA ILE A 578 16.61 2.92 -9.22
C ILE A 578 16.40 4.04 -8.21
N HIS A 579 15.34 4.85 -8.40
CA HIS A 579 14.86 5.83 -7.44
C HIS A 579 13.59 5.29 -6.79
N PHE A 580 13.67 4.96 -5.50
CA PHE A 580 12.61 4.20 -4.83
C PHE A 580 12.05 4.96 -3.64
N TYR A 581 10.72 5.08 -3.59
CA TYR A 581 10.09 5.63 -2.42
C TYR A 581 9.88 4.56 -1.35
N VAL A 582 10.36 4.82 -0.14
CA VAL A 582 10.03 4.04 1.06
C VAL A 582 9.13 4.90 1.93
N MET A 583 7.85 4.56 1.99
CA MET A 583 6.82 5.38 2.64
C MET A 583 6.95 5.32 4.17
N PRO A 584 7.25 6.43 4.85
CA PRO A 584 7.49 6.44 6.28
C PRO A 584 6.21 6.63 7.11
N HIS A 585 5.03 6.62 6.48
CA HIS A 585 3.82 7.18 7.07
C HIS A 585 3.44 6.53 8.39
N ALA A 586 3.23 7.35 9.41
CA ALA A 586 2.81 6.93 10.72
C ALA A 586 1.66 7.84 11.19
N PRO A 587 0.55 7.30 11.70
CA PRO A 587 0.27 5.86 11.86
C PRO A 587 0.01 5.17 10.51
N GLY A 588 0.46 3.91 10.37
CA GLY A 588 0.40 3.17 9.11
C GLY A 588 1.52 2.15 8.99
N GLN A 589 2.66 2.60 8.48
CA GLN A 589 3.89 1.83 8.42
C GLN A 589 4.47 1.67 9.84
N THR A 590 4.62 0.43 10.29
CA THR A 590 5.23 0.19 11.61
C THR A 590 6.73 0.51 11.56
N PRO A 591 7.33 0.96 12.67
CA PRO A 591 8.77 1.27 12.71
C PRO A 591 9.64 0.07 12.31
N GLY A 592 9.22 -1.14 12.68
CA GLY A 592 9.91 -2.37 12.32
C GLY A 592 9.88 -2.64 10.82
N ASN A 593 8.72 -2.48 10.16
CA ASN A 593 8.62 -2.64 8.71
C ASN A 593 9.32 -1.52 7.95
N LEU A 594 9.24 -0.27 8.42
CA LEU A 594 10.00 0.85 7.88
C LEU A 594 11.51 0.54 7.90
N ARG A 595 12.03 0.03 9.02
CA ARG A 595 13.43 -0.34 9.17
C ARG A 595 13.86 -1.41 8.17
N ARG A 596 13.04 -2.45 7.98
CA ARG A 596 13.27 -3.50 6.98
C ARG A 596 13.31 -2.91 5.58
N SER A 597 12.31 -2.11 5.19
CA SER A 597 12.23 -1.51 3.86
C SER A 597 13.40 -0.57 3.56
N MET A 598 13.78 0.29 4.50
CA MET A 598 14.90 1.23 4.33
C MET A 598 16.22 0.52 4.05
N LEU A 599 16.51 -0.58 4.77
CA LEU A 599 17.75 -1.35 4.57
C LEU A 599 17.67 -2.27 3.36
N TYR A 600 16.52 -2.89 3.13
CA TYR A 600 16.29 -3.78 2.00
C TYR A 600 16.48 -3.03 0.68
N ALA A 601 15.92 -1.82 0.55
CA ALA A 601 15.98 -1.04 -0.68
C ALA A 601 17.43 -0.81 -1.15
N ILE A 602 18.30 -0.33 -0.26
CA ILE A 602 19.73 -0.16 -0.56
C ILE A 602 20.40 -1.52 -0.82
N GLY A 603 20.13 -2.53 0.03
CA GLY A 603 20.65 -3.89 -0.13
C GLY A 603 20.28 -4.56 -1.45
N ALA A 604 19.18 -4.14 -2.08
CA ALA A 604 18.71 -4.66 -3.35
C ALA A 604 19.11 -3.80 -4.55
N GLY A 605 19.92 -2.76 -4.33
CA GLY A 605 20.50 -1.91 -5.36
C GLY A 605 19.74 -0.62 -5.67
N ALA A 606 18.93 -0.09 -4.74
CA ALA A 606 18.37 1.25 -4.91
C ALA A 606 19.47 2.33 -4.86
N ASP A 607 19.49 3.21 -5.85
CA ASP A 607 20.48 4.28 -5.96
C ASP A 607 20.04 5.55 -5.24
N HIS A 608 18.72 5.80 -5.17
CA HIS A 608 18.13 6.90 -4.42
C HIS A 608 16.98 6.38 -3.55
N ILE A 609 16.83 6.95 -2.35
CA ILE A 609 15.67 6.73 -1.50
C ILE A 609 14.91 8.03 -1.33
N ASP A 610 13.58 7.98 -1.45
CA ASP A 610 12.70 9.08 -1.11
C ASP A 610 11.74 8.66 0.00
N ASN A 611 11.61 9.51 1.02
CA ASN A 611 10.63 9.38 2.07
C ASN A 611 9.61 10.52 1.91
N PHE A 612 8.60 10.26 1.09
CA PHE A 612 7.47 11.14 0.81
C PHE A 612 6.34 10.84 1.78
N TRP A 613 5.99 11.63 2.79
CA TRP A 613 6.68 12.77 3.38
C TRP A 613 6.95 12.47 4.86
N VAL A 614 7.88 13.21 5.45
CA VAL A 614 8.30 12.99 6.84
C VAL A 614 7.58 13.92 7.81
N GLY A 615 7.24 15.15 7.41
CA GLY A 615 6.60 16.16 8.25
C GLY A 615 7.12 17.55 7.88
N PRO A 616 6.59 18.68 8.38
CA PRO A 616 5.69 18.76 9.52
C PRO A 616 4.29 18.27 9.18
N ALA A 617 3.74 17.37 10.00
CA ALA A 617 2.44 16.74 9.77
C ALA A 617 1.30 17.77 9.60
N GLU A 618 1.38 18.90 10.29
CA GLU A 618 0.38 19.97 10.25
C GLU A 618 0.22 20.69 8.90
N TYR A 619 1.18 20.54 7.97
CA TYR A 619 1.14 21.18 6.66
C TYR A 619 0.60 20.27 5.56
N PHE A 620 0.39 19.00 5.89
CA PHE A 620 -0.06 18.00 4.94
C PHE A 620 -1.41 17.45 5.36
N THR A 621 -2.09 16.95 4.36
CA THR A 621 -3.41 16.37 4.53
C THR A 621 -3.32 14.86 4.74
N GLU A 622 -2.29 14.24 4.19
CA GLU A 622 -2.01 12.80 4.25
C GLU A 622 -0.49 12.60 4.14
N ASN A 623 -0.02 11.35 4.24
CA ASN A 623 1.36 10.98 3.89
C ASN A 623 2.46 11.64 4.75
N PHE A 624 2.37 11.55 6.08
CA PHE A 624 3.34 12.14 7.02
C PHE A 624 3.76 11.18 8.14
N VAL A 625 4.82 11.53 8.88
CA VAL A 625 5.12 10.93 10.18
C VAL A 625 4.54 11.82 11.26
N ASP A 626 3.59 11.29 12.01
CA ASP A 626 2.96 12.00 13.12
C ASP A 626 3.97 12.24 14.27
N TRP A 627 3.86 13.39 14.94
CA TRP A 627 4.67 13.76 16.10
C TRP A 627 4.52 12.78 17.27
N SER A 628 3.38 12.08 17.35
CA SER A 628 3.12 11.02 18.33
C SER A 628 3.93 9.74 18.08
N HIS A 629 4.65 9.65 16.95
CA HIS A 629 5.45 8.49 16.53
C HIS A 629 6.95 8.79 16.41
N PRO A 630 7.64 9.25 17.48
CA PRO A 630 9.06 9.59 17.48
C PRO A 630 9.98 8.44 17.04
N GLU A 631 9.54 7.20 17.21
CA GLU A 631 10.26 6.00 16.82
C GLU A 631 10.38 5.83 15.29
N SER A 632 9.44 6.35 14.50
CA SER A 632 9.55 6.36 13.03
C SER A 632 10.64 7.34 12.57
N PHE A 633 10.71 8.52 13.19
CA PHE A 633 11.82 9.46 12.98
C PHE A 633 13.18 8.85 13.36
N LYS A 634 13.23 8.08 14.47
CA LYS A 634 14.42 7.34 14.87
C LYS A 634 14.85 6.34 13.79
N VAL A 635 13.92 5.54 13.28
CA VAL A 635 14.21 4.56 12.22
C VAL A 635 14.76 5.23 10.96
N LEU A 636 14.18 6.36 10.54
CA LEU A 636 14.69 7.14 9.41
C LEU A 636 16.13 7.58 9.67
N SER A 637 16.39 8.22 10.81
CA SER A 637 17.71 8.70 11.18
C SER A 637 18.74 7.57 11.21
N GLU A 638 18.45 6.48 11.91
CA GLU A 638 19.36 5.35 12.01
C GLU A 638 19.65 4.69 10.66
N SER A 639 18.64 4.52 9.81
CA SER A 639 18.79 3.86 8.51
C SER A 639 19.59 4.69 7.50
N ILE A 640 19.43 6.01 7.52
CA ILE A 640 20.21 6.92 6.67
C ILE A 640 21.69 6.88 7.08
N HIS A 641 21.99 6.96 8.38
CA HIS A 641 23.38 6.91 8.85
C HIS A 641 24.02 5.53 8.63
N ASP A 642 23.26 4.45 8.75
CA ASP A 642 23.76 3.10 8.43
C ASP A 642 24.11 2.96 6.95
N THR A 643 23.30 3.56 6.08
CA THR A 643 23.61 3.61 4.65
C THR A 643 24.89 4.40 4.38
N GLY A 644 25.13 5.48 5.12
CA GLY A 644 26.38 6.24 5.03
C GLY A 644 27.62 5.41 5.38
N GLU A 645 27.52 4.42 6.25
CA GLU A 645 28.65 3.54 6.60
C GLU A 645 28.97 2.53 5.49
N VAL A 646 27.97 2.16 4.68
CA VAL A 646 28.10 1.12 3.65
C VAL A 646 28.14 1.65 2.22
N GLU A 647 27.95 2.95 2.00
CA GLU A 647 27.80 3.54 0.66
C GLU A 647 29.00 3.30 -0.25
N ALA A 648 30.20 3.11 0.31
CA ALA A 648 31.41 2.77 -0.47
C ALA A 648 31.31 1.39 -1.16
N ILE A 649 30.45 0.49 -0.66
CA ILE A 649 30.15 -0.80 -1.29
C ILE A 649 28.81 -0.74 -2.03
N ALA A 650 27.79 -0.14 -1.42
CA ALA A 650 26.45 -0.08 -2.00
C ALA A 650 26.39 0.76 -3.28
N HIS A 651 27.04 1.93 -3.30
CA HIS A 651 27.03 2.81 -4.48
C HIS A 651 27.81 2.18 -5.64
N GLY A 652 27.11 1.89 -6.74
CA GLY A 652 27.68 1.18 -7.89
C GLY A 652 27.96 -0.31 -7.63
N GLY A 653 27.59 -0.84 -6.47
CA GLY A 653 27.62 -2.27 -6.19
C GLY A 653 26.66 -3.02 -7.11
N LYS A 654 27.03 -4.23 -7.51
CA LYS A 654 26.18 -5.08 -8.34
C LYS A 654 25.62 -6.24 -7.51
N PRO A 655 24.30 -6.51 -7.60
CA PRO A 655 23.73 -7.71 -7.01
C PRO A 655 24.45 -8.95 -7.55
N ARG A 656 24.67 -9.95 -6.70
CA ARG A 656 25.15 -11.24 -7.18
C ARG A 656 24.08 -11.85 -8.10
N VAL A 657 24.51 -12.35 -9.25
CA VAL A 657 23.59 -12.86 -10.28
C VAL A 657 22.93 -14.14 -9.79
N ALA A 658 21.60 -14.24 -9.91
CA ALA A 658 20.87 -15.42 -9.49
C ALA A 658 21.03 -16.58 -10.48
N THR A 659 20.74 -17.80 -10.01
CA THR A 659 20.63 -19.01 -10.84
C THR A 659 19.18 -19.47 -11.03
N VAL A 660 18.23 -18.76 -10.41
CA VAL A 660 16.79 -19.01 -10.47
C VAL A 660 16.12 -17.74 -11.01
N ALA A 661 15.15 -17.91 -11.91
CA ALA A 661 14.34 -16.81 -12.40
C ALA A 661 12.84 -17.10 -12.32
N VAL A 662 12.04 -16.02 -12.19
CA VAL A 662 10.59 -16.04 -12.41
C VAL A 662 10.29 -15.24 -13.68
N LEU A 663 9.47 -15.83 -14.56
CA LEU A 663 9.05 -15.23 -15.82
C LEU A 663 7.92 -14.23 -15.61
N LEU A 664 8.17 -12.97 -15.97
CA LEU A 664 7.16 -11.96 -16.27
C LEU A 664 6.66 -12.17 -17.71
N SER A 665 5.62 -12.99 -17.87
CA SER A 665 5.07 -13.27 -19.19
C SER A 665 4.23 -12.10 -19.70
N LYS A 666 4.63 -11.52 -20.84
CA LYS A 666 3.88 -10.49 -21.56
C LYS A 666 2.60 -11.06 -22.13
N ALA A 667 2.63 -12.31 -22.61
CA ALA A 667 1.42 -12.99 -23.07
C ALA A 667 0.38 -13.12 -21.94
N THR A 668 0.81 -13.48 -20.72
CA THR A 668 -0.08 -13.52 -19.55
C THR A 668 -0.53 -12.12 -19.15
N ASP A 669 0.36 -11.13 -19.00
CA ASP A 669 -0.03 -9.76 -18.63
C ASP A 669 -1.05 -9.16 -19.62
N PHE A 670 -0.82 -9.36 -20.91
CA PHE A 670 -1.71 -8.89 -21.97
C PHE A 670 -3.09 -9.56 -21.92
N ASN A 671 -3.15 -10.89 -21.89
CA ASN A 671 -4.42 -11.60 -21.98
C ASN A 671 -5.20 -11.52 -20.67
N GLU A 672 -4.54 -11.71 -19.53
CA GLU A 672 -5.19 -11.72 -18.22
C GLU A 672 -5.84 -10.36 -17.90
N GLY A 673 -5.19 -9.25 -18.26
CA GLY A 673 -5.76 -7.90 -18.14
C GLY A 673 -6.95 -7.61 -19.07
N ARG A 674 -7.27 -8.51 -20.01
CA ARG A 674 -8.34 -8.37 -21.01
C ARG A 674 -9.46 -9.39 -20.85
N VAL A 675 -9.25 -10.48 -20.14
CA VAL A 675 -10.31 -11.43 -19.80
C VAL A 675 -11.30 -10.76 -18.86
N ALA A 676 -12.49 -10.43 -19.39
CA ALA A 676 -13.59 -9.92 -18.59
C ALA A 676 -14.17 -11.06 -17.74
N VAL A 677 -14.32 -10.80 -16.45
CA VAL A 677 -14.88 -11.74 -15.48
C VAL A 677 -16.27 -11.26 -15.07
N ASP A 678 -17.23 -12.17 -15.06
CA ASP A 678 -18.54 -11.96 -14.46
C ASP A 678 -18.39 -12.02 -12.93
N GLY A 679 -18.60 -10.90 -12.23
CA GLY A 679 -18.38 -10.80 -10.79
C GLY A 679 -19.26 -11.75 -9.97
N GLN A 680 -20.40 -12.17 -10.52
CA GLN A 680 -21.27 -13.17 -9.90
C GLN A 680 -20.64 -14.57 -9.85
N LYS A 681 -19.60 -14.82 -10.64
CA LYS A 681 -18.82 -16.08 -10.62
C LYS A 681 -17.66 -16.05 -9.65
N ASP A 682 -17.31 -14.89 -9.10
CA ASP A 682 -16.25 -14.76 -8.10
C ASP A 682 -16.85 -14.82 -6.68
N PRO A 683 -16.35 -15.70 -5.79
CA PRO A 683 -16.96 -15.96 -4.49
C PRO A 683 -16.90 -14.76 -3.54
N PHE A 684 -16.03 -13.78 -3.79
CA PHE A 684 -15.89 -12.59 -2.95
C PHE A 684 -16.64 -11.40 -3.53
N VAL A 685 -16.49 -11.16 -4.85
CA VAL A 685 -17.17 -10.06 -5.52
C VAL A 685 -18.70 -10.25 -5.53
N SER A 686 -19.18 -11.50 -5.69
CA SER A 686 -20.62 -11.81 -5.66
C SER A 686 -21.32 -11.49 -4.33
N GLN A 687 -20.56 -11.33 -3.23
CA GLN A 687 -21.09 -10.91 -1.94
C GLN A 687 -21.29 -9.39 -1.83
N CYS A 688 -20.68 -8.64 -2.74
CA CYS A 688 -20.60 -7.18 -2.72
C CYS A 688 -21.65 -6.57 -3.64
N THR A 689 -22.23 -5.45 -3.23
CA THR A 689 -23.21 -4.73 -4.05
C THR A 689 -22.61 -3.55 -4.83
N ASN A 690 -21.32 -3.27 -4.62
CA ASN A 690 -20.53 -2.29 -5.38
C ASN A 690 -19.68 -2.98 -6.46
N GLU A 691 -20.30 -3.90 -7.24
CA GLU A 691 -19.60 -4.68 -8.26
C GLU A 691 -18.77 -3.75 -9.20
N PRO A 692 -17.47 -4.04 -9.41
CA PRO A 692 -16.64 -3.21 -10.26
C PRO A 692 -17.16 -3.23 -11.70
N SER A 693 -17.15 -2.07 -12.35
CA SER A 693 -17.58 -1.93 -13.76
C SER A 693 -16.80 -2.84 -14.73
N ARG A 694 -15.59 -3.25 -14.34
CA ARG A 694 -14.78 -4.24 -15.04
C ARG A 694 -13.94 -5.03 -14.04
N LEU A 695 -14.25 -6.31 -13.87
CA LEU A 695 -13.38 -7.27 -13.17
C LEU A 695 -12.51 -8.00 -14.20
N VAL A 696 -11.23 -8.15 -13.88
CA VAL A 696 -10.26 -8.92 -14.68
C VAL A 696 -9.59 -9.97 -13.82
N GLN A 697 -9.11 -11.03 -14.45
CA GLN A 697 -8.35 -12.06 -13.77
C GLN A 697 -6.99 -11.51 -13.28
N THR A 698 -6.49 -12.04 -12.17
CA THR A 698 -5.16 -11.68 -11.62
C THR A 698 -4.33 -12.87 -11.14
N ILE A 699 -4.89 -14.08 -11.19
CA ILE A 699 -4.32 -15.28 -10.57
C ILE A 699 -2.92 -15.62 -11.12
N GLY A 700 -2.70 -15.60 -12.43
CA GLY A 700 -1.41 -15.99 -13.02
C GLY A 700 -0.28 -15.04 -12.60
N ARG A 701 -0.53 -13.72 -12.75
CA ARG A 701 0.43 -12.68 -12.34
C ARG A 701 0.70 -12.66 -10.83
N LYS A 702 -0.33 -12.86 -10.01
CA LYS A 702 -0.18 -12.94 -8.55
C LYS A 702 0.53 -14.24 -8.13
N ASP A 703 0.31 -15.35 -8.84
CA ASP A 703 1.00 -16.62 -8.54
C ASP A 703 2.50 -16.51 -8.80
N ALA A 704 2.92 -15.77 -9.84
CA ALA A 704 4.32 -15.46 -10.09
C ALA A 704 4.96 -14.70 -8.92
N GLN A 705 4.27 -13.70 -8.36
CA GLN A 705 4.73 -12.98 -7.16
C GLN A 705 4.88 -13.90 -5.95
N LEU A 706 3.90 -14.78 -5.72
CA LEU A 706 3.93 -15.69 -4.57
C LEU A 706 4.99 -16.80 -4.72
N LEU A 707 5.25 -17.28 -5.95
CA LEU A 707 6.36 -18.19 -6.23
C LEU A 707 7.71 -17.52 -5.99
N TYR A 708 7.86 -16.25 -6.39
CA TYR A 708 9.05 -15.45 -6.08
C TYR A 708 9.28 -15.41 -4.56
N LEU A 709 8.28 -15.02 -3.77
CA LEU A 709 8.39 -14.93 -2.31
C LEU A 709 8.71 -16.30 -1.67
N ALA A 710 8.06 -17.37 -2.13
CA ALA A 710 8.30 -18.72 -1.64
C ALA A 710 9.74 -19.22 -1.91
N ALA A 711 10.29 -18.87 -3.08
CA ALA A 711 11.68 -19.15 -3.43
C ALA A 711 12.65 -18.30 -2.59
N ARG A 712 12.37 -17.01 -2.36
CA ARG A 712 13.17 -16.17 -1.46
C ARG A 712 13.22 -16.72 -0.03
N GLN A 713 12.09 -17.20 0.51
CA GLN A 713 12.04 -17.88 1.81
C GLN A 713 12.75 -19.26 1.81
N ALA A 714 13.15 -19.79 0.64
CA ALA A 714 14.03 -20.96 0.54
C ALA A 714 15.51 -20.59 0.64
N GLY A 715 15.84 -19.30 0.75
CA GLY A 715 17.21 -18.79 0.79
C GLY A 715 17.89 -18.70 -0.57
N VAL A 716 17.16 -18.85 -1.69
CA VAL A 716 17.73 -18.72 -3.04
C VAL A 716 17.51 -17.31 -3.58
N ASP A 717 18.53 -16.78 -4.27
CA ASP A 717 18.40 -15.55 -5.06
C ASP A 717 17.56 -15.81 -6.31
N VAL A 718 16.71 -14.85 -6.64
CA VAL A 718 15.73 -14.96 -7.72
C VAL A 718 15.73 -13.67 -8.53
N ASP A 719 15.96 -13.79 -9.83
CA ASP A 719 15.81 -12.71 -10.79
C ASP A 719 14.45 -12.75 -11.48
N LEU A 720 14.03 -11.62 -12.04
CA LEU A 720 12.88 -11.55 -12.94
C LEU A 720 13.37 -11.42 -14.38
N ILE A 721 12.75 -12.17 -15.29
CA ILE A 721 13.01 -12.13 -16.73
C ILE A 721 11.71 -12.03 -17.51
N THR A 722 11.76 -11.48 -18.72
CA THR A 722 10.62 -11.38 -19.64
C THR A 722 10.75 -12.39 -20.79
N GLU A 723 9.67 -12.58 -21.56
CA GLU A 723 9.71 -13.38 -22.78
C GLU A 723 10.66 -12.80 -23.84
N ASP A 724 10.86 -11.48 -23.85
CA ASP A 724 11.83 -10.82 -24.72
C ASP A 724 13.28 -11.13 -24.30
N ASP A 725 13.57 -11.19 -23.00
CA ASP A 725 14.90 -11.60 -22.51
C ASP A 725 15.26 -13.01 -23.01
N ILE A 726 14.25 -13.90 -23.02
CA ILE A 726 14.38 -15.27 -23.51
C ILE A 726 14.56 -15.30 -25.03
N ALA A 727 13.70 -14.58 -25.76
CA ALA A 727 13.66 -14.61 -27.21
C ALA A 727 14.87 -13.91 -27.86
N GLU A 728 15.37 -12.83 -27.23
CA GLU A 728 16.27 -11.87 -27.88
C GLU A 728 17.66 -11.78 -27.23
N LEU A 729 17.82 -12.12 -25.94
CA LEU A 729 19.06 -11.91 -25.19
C LEU A 729 19.77 -13.19 -24.73
N ASP A 730 19.27 -14.37 -25.12
CA ASP A 730 19.78 -15.68 -24.65
C ASP A 730 19.87 -15.77 -23.10
N ALA A 731 18.99 -15.05 -22.39
CA ALA A 731 19.07 -14.89 -20.93
C ALA A 731 19.03 -16.21 -20.16
N LEU A 732 18.42 -17.26 -20.74
CA LEU A 732 18.32 -18.60 -20.15
C LEU A 732 19.68 -19.24 -19.80
N LYS A 733 20.79 -18.83 -20.45
CA LYS A 733 22.13 -19.38 -20.14
C LYS A 733 22.58 -19.12 -18.70
N GLN A 734 22.02 -18.09 -18.06
CA GLN A 734 22.32 -17.73 -16.67
C GLN A 734 21.61 -18.64 -15.66
N TYR A 735 20.46 -19.22 -16.03
CA TYR A 735 19.55 -19.83 -15.08
C TYR A 735 19.57 -21.36 -15.16
N ALA A 736 19.57 -21.99 -14.00
CA ALA A 736 19.32 -23.41 -13.83
C ALA A 736 17.81 -23.71 -13.74
N VAL A 737 17.03 -22.76 -13.18
CA VAL A 737 15.60 -22.90 -12.95
C VAL A 737 14.84 -21.68 -13.46
N VAL A 738 13.73 -21.91 -14.15
CA VAL A 738 12.76 -20.87 -14.54
C VAL A 738 11.36 -21.28 -14.09
N TYR A 739 10.73 -20.41 -13.29
CA TYR A 739 9.31 -20.49 -12.93
C TYR A 739 8.47 -19.69 -13.92
N ALA A 740 7.37 -20.27 -14.40
CA ALA A 740 6.38 -19.61 -15.23
C ALA A 740 4.97 -19.87 -14.68
N ALA A 741 4.20 -18.80 -14.47
CA ALA A 741 2.83 -18.87 -14.00
C ALA A 741 1.89 -18.11 -14.95
N GLY A 742 0.74 -18.70 -15.24
CA GLY A 742 -0.26 -18.14 -16.14
C GLY A 742 -0.73 -19.13 -17.20
N GLU A 743 -1.82 -18.79 -17.87
CA GLU A 743 -2.40 -19.60 -18.95
C GLU A 743 -1.72 -19.37 -20.30
N TRP A 744 -1.06 -18.22 -20.46
CA TRP A 744 -0.51 -17.78 -21.74
C TRP A 744 1.00 -17.65 -21.68
N ILE A 745 1.68 -18.12 -22.72
CA ILE A 745 3.10 -17.88 -22.93
C ILE A 745 3.37 -17.63 -24.42
N GLU A 746 4.25 -16.68 -24.71
CA GLU A 746 4.57 -16.30 -26.08
C GLU A 746 5.27 -17.44 -26.84
N SER A 747 4.86 -17.63 -28.09
CA SER A 747 5.40 -18.66 -28.98
C SER A 747 6.91 -18.49 -29.24
N ARG A 748 7.43 -17.25 -29.30
CA ARG A 748 8.87 -16.96 -29.48
C ARG A 748 9.73 -17.49 -28.34
N ALA A 749 9.27 -17.34 -27.10
CA ALA A 749 9.97 -17.84 -25.91
C ALA A 749 9.91 -19.37 -25.82
N THR A 750 8.82 -19.98 -26.26
CA THR A 750 8.58 -21.43 -26.20
C THR A 750 9.70 -22.24 -26.87
N ALA A 751 10.15 -21.85 -28.06
CA ALA A 751 11.21 -22.58 -28.77
C ALA A 751 12.57 -22.52 -28.05
N LYS A 752 12.89 -21.39 -27.41
CA LYS A 752 14.13 -21.20 -26.64
C LYS A 752 14.09 -21.99 -25.33
N LEU A 753 12.93 -22.03 -24.68
CA LEU A 753 12.71 -22.86 -23.49
C LEU A 753 12.84 -24.36 -23.81
N ASP A 754 12.28 -24.83 -24.92
CA ASP A 754 12.42 -26.23 -25.38
C ASP A 754 13.90 -26.62 -25.47
N ALA A 755 14.71 -25.82 -26.19
CA ALA A 755 16.13 -26.06 -26.34
C ALA A 755 16.91 -26.00 -25.01
N TRP A 756 16.58 -25.03 -24.15
CA TRP A 756 17.23 -24.85 -22.86
C TRP A 756 16.92 -26.00 -21.88
N VAL A 757 15.68 -26.46 -21.80
CA VAL A 757 15.32 -27.64 -20.97
C VAL A 757 16.05 -28.86 -21.48
N GLN A 758 16.07 -29.10 -22.80
CA GLN A 758 16.82 -30.22 -23.38
C GLN A 758 18.32 -30.16 -23.03
N ALA A 759 18.88 -28.97 -22.87
CA ALA A 759 20.28 -28.74 -22.51
C ALA A 759 20.59 -28.83 -21.00
N GLY A 760 19.60 -29.04 -20.13
CA GLY A 760 19.80 -29.19 -18.68
C GLY A 760 18.99 -28.23 -17.81
N GLY A 761 18.27 -27.28 -18.42
CA GLY A 761 17.41 -26.36 -17.69
C GLY A 761 16.23 -27.05 -16.99
N THR A 762 15.77 -26.44 -15.89
CA THR A 762 14.57 -26.90 -15.17
C THR A 762 13.43 -25.90 -15.27
N LEU A 763 12.36 -26.27 -15.97
CA LEU A 763 11.15 -25.45 -16.09
C LEU A 763 10.11 -25.86 -15.03
N TYR A 764 9.48 -24.89 -14.38
CA TYR A 764 8.33 -25.11 -13.51
C TYR A 764 7.15 -24.28 -14.00
N ALA A 765 6.01 -24.93 -14.29
CA ALA A 765 4.80 -24.28 -14.76
C ALA A 765 3.63 -24.48 -13.78
N SER A 766 2.90 -23.41 -13.45
CA SER A 766 1.68 -23.42 -12.63
C SER A 766 0.60 -22.47 -13.17
N ALA A 767 -0.56 -22.41 -12.51
CA ALA A 767 -1.61 -21.42 -12.75
C ALA A 767 -2.03 -21.31 -14.24
N GLY A 768 -2.31 -22.43 -14.91
CA GLY A 768 -2.71 -22.48 -16.31
C GLY A 768 -1.68 -23.09 -17.26
N LEU A 769 -0.44 -23.26 -16.78
CA LEU A 769 0.64 -24.02 -17.42
C LEU A 769 1.13 -23.47 -18.77
N GLY A 770 0.86 -22.21 -19.13
CA GLY A 770 1.18 -21.69 -20.46
C GLY A 770 0.53 -22.49 -21.59
N ALA A 771 -0.62 -23.13 -21.33
CA ALA A 771 -1.31 -24.00 -22.28
C ALA A 771 -1.81 -23.25 -23.54
N ARG A 772 -1.76 -21.92 -23.53
CA ARG A 772 -2.18 -21.04 -24.61
C ARG A 772 -1.05 -20.10 -25.05
N ASN A 773 -1.12 -19.63 -26.29
CA ASN A 773 -0.17 -18.66 -26.84
C ASN A 773 -0.68 -17.21 -26.68
N GLU A 774 0.12 -16.24 -27.12
CA GLU A 774 -0.21 -14.80 -27.08
C GLU A 774 -1.55 -14.42 -27.76
N HIS A 775 -2.06 -15.28 -28.65
CA HIS A 775 -3.30 -15.12 -29.40
C HIS A 775 -4.50 -15.86 -28.78
N ASP A 776 -4.35 -16.38 -27.55
CA ASP A 776 -5.36 -17.21 -26.88
C ASP A 776 -5.63 -18.56 -27.58
N GLU A 777 -4.71 -19.05 -28.41
CA GLU A 777 -4.81 -20.35 -29.10
C GLU A 777 -4.04 -21.43 -28.33
N ALA A 778 -4.38 -22.70 -28.55
CA ALA A 778 -3.68 -23.82 -27.90
C ALA A 778 -2.17 -23.81 -28.23
N ASN A 779 -1.33 -24.06 -27.23
CA ASN A 779 0.13 -24.10 -27.35
C ASN A 779 0.69 -25.52 -27.18
N PRO A 780 0.52 -26.42 -28.17
CA PRO A 780 1.00 -27.79 -28.08
C PRO A 780 2.53 -27.89 -28.00
N ALA A 781 3.26 -26.89 -28.52
CA ALA A 781 4.72 -26.85 -28.42
C ALA A 781 5.18 -26.71 -26.97
N TYR A 782 4.51 -25.87 -26.17
CA TYR A 782 4.81 -25.73 -24.75
C TYR A 782 4.36 -26.95 -23.94
N LEU A 783 3.17 -27.51 -24.22
CA LEU A 783 2.71 -28.74 -23.56
C LEU A 783 3.64 -29.94 -23.81
N LYS A 784 4.27 -30.01 -24.99
CA LYS A 784 5.32 -31.01 -25.28
C LYS A 784 6.51 -30.91 -24.33
N ILE A 785 6.97 -29.69 -24.00
CA ILE A 785 8.05 -29.48 -23.01
C ILE A 785 7.63 -30.06 -21.66
N LEU A 786 6.35 -29.86 -21.27
CA LEU A 786 5.77 -30.39 -20.03
C LEU A 786 5.44 -31.89 -20.09
N GLY A 787 5.60 -32.55 -21.24
CA GLY A 787 5.30 -33.97 -21.44
C GLY A 787 3.80 -34.30 -21.38
N LEU A 788 2.95 -33.36 -21.81
CA LEU A 788 1.50 -33.44 -21.78
C LEU A 788 0.91 -33.43 -23.20
N ALA A 789 -0.19 -34.17 -23.42
CA ALA A 789 -0.97 -34.09 -24.66
C ALA A 789 -2.00 -32.96 -24.61
N GLU A 790 -2.68 -32.83 -23.48
CA GLU A 790 -3.79 -31.91 -23.27
C GLU A 790 -3.98 -31.64 -21.77
N THR A 791 -4.73 -30.58 -21.47
CA THR A 791 -5.13 -30.23 -20.11
C THR A 791 -6.58 -29.73 -20.10
N SER A 792 -7.25 -29.84 -18.97
CA SER A 792 -8.58 -29.26 -18.75
C SER A 792 -8.57 -28.42 -17.48
N LEU A 793 -8.91 -27.15 -17.58
CA LEU A 793 -8.84 -26.18 -16.48
C LEU A 793 -10.23 -25.79 -16.00
N VAL A 794 -10.45 -25.91 -14.69
CA VAL A 794 -11.61 -25.37 -13.98
C VAL A 794 -11.12 -24.28 -13.02
N LYS A 795 -11.87 -23.19 -12.94
CA LYS A 795 -11.59 -22.06 -12.04
C LYS A 795 -12.80 -21.78 -11.15
N ASP A 796 -12.56 -21.38 -9.91
CA ASP A 796 -13.61 -20.94 -8.98
C ASP A 796 -13.41 -19.50 -8.48
N THR A 797 -12.23 -18.92 -8.71
CA THR A 797 -11.87 -17.57 -8.24
C THR A 797 -10.98 -16.87 -9.26
N TRP A 798 -11.14 -15.55 -9.40
CA TRP A 798 -10.46 -14.77 -10.45
C TRP A 798 -9.58 -13.65 -9.91
N CYS A 799 -9.87 -13.17 -8.70
CA CYS A 799 -9.07 -12.18 -8.01
C CYS A 799 -8.87 -12.56 -6.54
N LEU A 800 -7.61 -12.65 -6.11
CA LEU A 800 -7.25 -12.98 -4.72
C LEU A 800 -6.13 -12.06 -4.26
N ARG A 801 -6.37 -11.24 -3.22
CA ARG A 801 -5.31 -10.47 -2.57
C ARG A 801 -4.76 -11.28 -1.38
N PRO A 802 -3.42 -11.33 -1.20
CA PRO A 802 -2.82 -12.28 -0.26
C PRO A 802 -3.27 -12.14 1.19
N LEU A 803 -3.45 -10.92 1.72
CA LEU A 803 -3.84 -10.74 3.13
C LEU A 803 -5.35 -10.47 3.34
N LEU A 804 -6.17 -10.65 2.30
CA LEU A 804 -7.62 -10.39 2.39
C LEU A 804 -8.48 -11.58 1.93
N GLU A 805 -8.56 -11.86 0.63
CA GLU A 805 -9.40 -12.95 0.14
C GLU A 805 -8.73 -14.33 0.26
N LEU A 806 -7.41 -14.42 0.03
CA LEU A 806 -6.69 -15.70 0.02
C LEU A 806 -6.82 -16.51 1.34
N PRO A 807 -6.77 -15.93 2.56
CA PRO A 807 -6.99 -16.67 3.80
C PRO A 807 -8.38 -17.33 3.84
N LEU A 808 -9.39 -16.67 3.28
CA LEU A 808 -10.79 -17.09 3.28
C LEU A 808 -11.17 -18.01 2.11
N ALA A 809 -10.34 -18.05 1.05
CA ALA A 809 -10.61 -18.83 -0.15
C ALA A 809 -10.80 -20.32 0.19
N LYS A 810 -11.88 -20.93 -0.29
CA LYS A 810 -12.09 -22.37 -0.14
C LYS A 810 -11.24 -23.11 -1.16
N PRO A 811 -10.66 -24.27 -0.81
CA PRO A 811 -9.98 -25.08 -1.81
C PRO A 811 -10.95 -25.56 -2.89
N ILE A 812 -10.59 -25.40 -4.16
CA ILE A 812 -11.37 -25.93 -5.30
C ILE A 812 -11.33 -27.47 -5.35
N ASP A 813 -10.23 -28.05 -4.86
CA ASP A 813 -10.00 -29.47 -4.68
C ASP A 813 -8.82 -29.68 -3.70
N THR A 814 -8.43 -30.93 -3.47
CA THR A 814 -7.22 -31.31 -2.74
C THR A 814 -6.34 -32.21 -3.62
N MET A 815 -5.07 -31.85 -3.73
CA MET A 815 -4.05 -32.66 -4.40
C MET A 815 -3.34 -33.57 -3.39
N THR A 816 -3.08 -34.81 -3.79
CA THR A 816 -2.21 -35.73 -3.03
C THR A 816 -0.85 -35.83 -3.72
N VAL A 817 0.23 -35.46 -3.03
CA VAL A 817 1.63 -35.56 -3.52
C VAL A 817 2.45 -36.29 -2.47
N ASP A 818 3.05 -37.43 -2.81
CA ASP A 818 3.82 -38.28 -1.87
C ASP A 818 3.09 -38.57 -0.55
N GLY A 819 1.75 -38.74 -0.62
CA GLY A 819 0.88 -38.98 0.54
C GLY A 819 0.49 -37.72 1.33
N ALA A 820 1.07 -36.56 1.02
CA ALA A 820 0.71 -35.28 1.61
C ALA A 820 -0.50 -34.66 0.90
N LEU A 821 -1.41 -34.05 1.66
CA LEU A 821 -2.59 -33.37 1.13
C LEU A 821 -2.33 -31.87 1.02
N ILE A 822 -2.50 -31.32 -0.18
CA ILE A 822 -2.26 -29.91 -0.49
C ILE A 822 -3.55 -29.30 -1.03
N PRO A 823 -4.13 -28.27 -0.38
CA PRO A 823 -5.32 -27.60 -0.87
C PRO A 823 -5.03 -26.86 -2.18
N ALA A 824 -5.83 -27.10 -3.22
CA ALA A 824 -5.74 -26.36 -4.48
C ALA A 824 -6.47 -25.03 -4.38
N VAL A 825 -5.89 -23.97 -4.90
CA VAL A 825 -6.46 -22.61 -4.86
C VAL A 825 -6.67 -22.10 -6.27
N ALA A 826 -7.84 -21.48 -6.48
CA ALA A 826 -8.34 -20.86 -7.72
C ALA A 826 -8.49 -21.81 -8.91
N PHE A 827 -7.51 -22.66 -9.18
CA PHE A 827 -7.37 -23.47 -10.38
C PHE A 827 -7.31 -24.96 -10.01
N LYS A 828 -8.13 -25.77 -10.70
CA LYS A 828 -8.00 -27.23 -10.81
C LYS A 828 -7.76 -27.58 -12.27
N GLN A 829 -6.55 -27.97 -12.61
CA GLN A 829 -6.16 -28.36 -13.96
C GLN A 829 -5.84 -29.85 -14.00
N VAL A 830 -6.66 -30.61 -14.73
CA VAL A 830 -6.46 -32.04 -14.96
C VAL A 830 -5.45 -32.22 -16.09
N LEU A 831 -4.41 -33.01 -15.83
CA LEU A 831 -3.29 -33.22 -16.75
C LEU A 831 -3.42 -34.57 -17.46
N LYS A 832 -3.16 -34.60 -18.78
CA LYS A 832 -3.06 -35.85 -19.54
C LYS A 832 -1.61 -36.08 -19.99
N PRO A 833 -0.80 -36.79 -19.18
CA PRO A 833 0.61 -37.02 -19.49
C PRO A 833 0.79 -37.96 -20.67
N THR A 834 1.80 -37.69 -21.50
CA THR A 834 2.28 -38.60 -22.55
C THR A 834 3.57 -39.28 -22.11
N SER A 835 4.54 -38.48 -21.69
CA SER A 835 5.89 -38.91 -21.28
C SER A 835 6.24 -38.44 -19.87
N ALA A 836 5.44 -37.54 -19.28
CA ALA A 836 5.64 -37.08 -17.92
C ALA A 836 5.23 -38.15 -16.89
N THR A 837 6.01 -38.26 -15.82
CA THR A 837 5.67 -39.07 -14.66
C THR A 837 4.70 -38.32 -13.76
N VAL A 838 3.65 -38.98 -13.29
CA VAL A 838 2.69 -38.39 -12.33
C VAL A 838 3.34 -38.32 -10.95
N LEU A 839 3.40 -37.13 -10.38
CA LEU A 839 3.87 -36.86 -9.01
C LEU A 839 2.72 -36.78 -8.01
N GLY A 840 1.53 -36.39 -8.47
CA GLY A 840 0.36 -36.26 -7.60
C GLY A 840 -0.95 -36.28 -8.35
N THR A 841 -2.03 -36.56 -7.62
CA THR A 841 -3.38 -36.74 -8.16
C THR A 841 -4.40 -35.88 -7.43
N TRP A 842 -5.48 -35.53 -8.12
CA TRP A 842 -6.68 -34.95 -7.53
C TRP A 842 -7.41 -35.97 -6.67
N SER A 843 -8.44 -35.50 -5.94
CA SER A 843 -9.30 -36.36 -5.11
C SER A 843 -10.05 -37.43 -5.93
N ASP A 844 -10.29 -37.17 -7.21
CA ASP A 844 -10.88 -38.11 -8.17
C ASP A 844 -9.85 -39.09 -8.79
N GLY A 845 -8.58 -39.00 -8.40
CA GLY A 845 -7.47 -39.82 -8.90
C GLY A 845 -6.86 -39.35 -10.22
N ALA A 846 -7.39 -38.30 -10.86
CA ALA A 846 -6.82 -37.78 -12.09
C ALA A 846 -5.47 -37.07 -11.84
N PRO A 847 -4.52 -37.09 -12.79
CA PRO A 847 -3.21 -36.44 -12.61
C PRO A 847 -3.32 -34.93 -12.36
N ALA A 848 -2.61 -34.46 -11.32
CA ALA A 848 -2.62 -33.09 -10.83
C ALA A 848 -1.24 -32.42 -10.87
N ALA A 849 -0.18 -33.20 -10.67
CA ALA A 849 1.20 -32.74 -10.78
C ALA A 849 2.02 -33.78 -11.55
N THR A 850 2.89 -33.32 -12.45
CA THR A 850 3.78 -34.20 -13.25
C THR A 850 5.21 -33.66 -13.34
N MET A 851 6.14 -34.55 -13.65
CA MET A 851 7.52 -34.24 -14.02
C MET A 851 7.91 -34.95 -15.30
N HIS A 852 8.39 -34.20 -16.28
CA HIS A 852 8.91 -34.70 -17.54
C HIS A 852 10.45 -34.56 -17.54
N ALA A 853 11.16 -35.69 -17.52
CA ALA A 853 12.59 -35.70 -17.81
C ALA A 853 12.75 -35.53 -19.32
N TYR A 854 13.38 -34.44 -19.75
CA TYR A 854 13.38 -34.02 -21.15
C TYR A 854 14.76 -33.51 -21.57
N GLY A 855 15.43 -34.27 -22.43
CA GLY A 855 16.86 -34.11 -22.67
C GLY A 855 17.67 -34.31 -21.38
N ALA A 856 18.57 -33.38 -21.07
CA ALA A 856 19.34 -33.36 -19.82
C ALA A 856 18.62 -32.64 -18.66
N GLY A 857 17.51 -31.95 -18.93
CA GLY A 857 16.77 -31.16 -17.97
C GLY A 857 15.44 -31.79 -17.56
N LYS A 858 14.59 -30.95 -16.93
CA LYS A 858 13.29 -31.38 -16.40
C LYS A 858 12.23 -30.29 -16.58
N ALA A 859 10.99 -30.70 -16.70
CA ALA A 859 9.84 -29.80 -16.67
C ALA A 859 8.78 -30.29 -15.68
N TYR A 860 8.33 -29.41 -14.79
CA TYR A 860 7.27 -29.68 -13.82
C TYR A 860 5.99 -28.97 -14.24
N ALA A 861 4.86 -29.67 -14.19
CA ALA A 861 3.55 -29.09 -14.43
C ALA A 861 2.67 -29.29 -13.19
N ILE A 862 2.25 -28.19 -12.57
CA ILE A 862 1.44 -28.19 -11.34
C ILE A 862 0.05 -27.63 -11.63
N GLY A 863 -0.98 -28.45 -11.50
CA GLY A 863 -2.34 -28.14 -11.94
C GLY A 863 -3.14 -27.19 -11.05
N THR A 864 -2.48 -26.39 -10.21
CA THR A 864 -3.13 -25.35 -9.38
C THR A 864 -2.32 -24.05 -9.41
N ALA A 865 -2.85 -22.97 -8.83
CA ALA A 865 -2.06 -21.77 -8.53
C ALA A 865 -1.14 -22.08 -7.34
N ALA A 866 0.05 -22.61 -7.65
CA ALA A 866 0.92 -23.25 -6.67
C ALA A 866 1.52 -22.25 -5.66
N GLY A 867 1.82 -21.03 -6.10
CA GLY A 867 2.20 -19.93 -5.23
C GLY A 867 1.09 -19.60 -4.23
N HIS A 868 -0.15 -19.48 -4.69
CA HIS A 868 -1.31 -19.24 -3.83
C HIS A 868 -1.55 -20.38 -2.84
N ALA A 869 -1.56 -21.63 -3.32
CA ALA A 869 -1.74 -22.81 -2.49
C ALA A 869 -0.68 -22.89 -1.38
N CYS A 870 0.58 -22.59 -1.73
CA CYS A 870 1.67 -22.57 -0.77
C CYS A 870 1.53 -21.44 0.24
N TYR A 871 1.35 -20.21 -0.25
CA TYR A 871 1.29 -19.02 0.59
C TYR A 871 0.10 -19.04 1.54
N LYS A 872 -1.04 -19.59 1.12
CA LYS A 872 -2.25 -19.74 1.94
C LYS A 872 -1.98 -20.45 3.27
N THR A 873 -1.05 -21.41 3.30
CA THR A 873 -0.71 -22.15 4.53
C THR A 873 -0.09 -21.30 5.63
N ALA A 874 0.49 -20.15 5.28
CA ALA A 874 1.11 -19.21 6.20
C ALA A 874 0.15 -18.09 6.67
N LEU A 875 -1.06 -18.03 6.12
CA LEU A 875 -2.01 -16.94 6.36
C LEU A 875 -2.92 -17.21 7.55
N ARG A 876 -3.18 -16.15 8.30
CA ARG A 876 -4.16 -16.13 9.40
C ARG A 876 -5.51 -15.70 8.85
N VAL A 877 -6.58 -16.37 9.28
CA VAL A 877 -7.96 -15.92 9.02
C VAL A 877 -8.30 -14.83 10.02
N VAL A 878 -7.88 -13.60 9.70
CA VAL A 878 -8.11 -12.39 10.49
C VAL A 878 -8.50 -11.25 9.57
N PRO A 879 -9.29 -10.27 10.04
CA PRO A 879 -9.53 -9.04 9.30
C PRO A 879 -8.22 -8.33 8.92
N PHE A 880 -8.17 -7.78 7.70
CA PHE A 880 -7.08 -6.91 7.30
C PHE A 880 -7.23 -5.53 7.98
N ALA A 881 -6.18 -5.09 8.66
CA ALA A 881 -6.08 -3.76 9.27
C ALA A 881 -5.14 -2.88 8.44
N ARG A 882 -5.51 -1.62 8.22
CA ARG A 882 -4.63 -0.65 7.55
C ARG A 882 -3.93 0.16 8.65
N GLY A 883 -2.75 -0.31 9.05
CA GLY A 883 -1.84 0.39 9.97
C GLY A 883 -1.95 0.04 11.47
N GLY A 884 -1.23 0.81 12.30
CA GLY A 884 -1.28 0.72 13.76
C GLY A 884 -0.59 -0.54 14.31
N ARG A 885 -0.98 -0.94 15.52
CA ARG A 885 -0.48 -2.14 16.23
C ARG A 885 -1.21 -3.44 15.87
N LYS A 886 -2.39 -3.37 15.21
CA LYS A 886 -3.07 -4.53 14.61
C LYS A 886 -2.78 -4.73 13.11
N SER A 887 -1.76 -4.05 12.59
CA SER A 887 -1.38 -3.94 11.17
C SER A 887 -0.87 -5.23 10.48
N ILE A 888 -0.38 -5.04 9.24
CA ILE A 888 0.31 -6.01 8.39
C ILE A 888 1.31 -6.90 9.15
N TYR A 889 1.26 -8.19 8.87
CA TYR A 889 2.25 -9.17 9.28
C TYR A 889 2.88 -9.80 8.05
N THR A 890 4.09 -10.35 8.19
CA THR A 890 4.72 -11.10 7.10
C THR A 890 4.43 -12.60 7.26
N PRO A 891 3.75 -13.24 6.30
CA PRO A 891 3.55 -14.69 6.30
C PRO A 891 4.89 -15.43 6.11
N ILE A 892 5.21 -16.32 7.04
CA ILE A 892 6.38 -17.20 6.96
C ILE A 892 5.88 -18.62 6.66
N ILE A 893 6.29 -19.17 5.52
CA ILE A 893 5.81 -20.47 5.06
C ILE A 893 6.56 -21.59 5.79
N THR A 894 5.84 -22.33 6.63
CA THR A 894 6.41 -23.44 7.41
C THR A 894 5.78 -24.81 7.12
N ASP A 895 4.70 -24.86 6.32
CA ASP A 895 4.04 -26.12 5.98
C ASP A 895 4.91 -26.98 5.05
N PRO A 896 5.38 -28.18 5.47
CA PRO A 896 6.34 -28.94 4.68
C PRO A 896 5.79 -29.45 3.33
N ALA A 897 4.49 -29.74 3.25
CA ALA A 897 3.86 -30.31 2.05
C ALA A 897 3.65 -29.23 0.97
N ALA A 898 3.16 -28.07 1.37
CA ALA A 898 3.06 -26.91 0.49
C ALA A 898 4.44 -26.43 0.01
N VAL A 899 5.43 -26.44 0.92
CA VAL A 899 6.81 -26.05 0.60
C VAL A 899 7.47 -27.03 -0.37
N SER A 900 7.27 -28.35 -0.20
CA SER A 900 7.90 -29.34 -1.07
C SER A 900 7.47 -29.18 -2.52
N LEU A 901 6.20 -28.85 -2.77
CA LEU A 901 5.64 -28.65 -4.11
C LEU A 901 6.30 -27.48 -4.85
N VAL A 902 6.38 -26.30 -4.23
CA VAL A 902 6.96 -25.11 -4.89
C VAL A 902 8.48 -25.17 -5.00
N ARG A 903 9.14 -25.99 -4.15
CA ARG A 903 10.59 -26.17 -4.13
C ARG A 903 11.09 -27.37 -4.94
N LEU A 904 10.20 -28.13 -5.59
CA LEU A 904 10.57 -29.22 -6.50
C LEU A 904 11.74 -28.89 -7.44
N PRO A 905 11.76 -27.74 -8.15
CA PRO A 905 12.84 -27.45 -9.09
C PRO A 905 14.11 -26.91 -8.42
N LEU A 906 14.06 -26.56 -7.12
CA LEU A 906 15.21 -26.04 -6.37
C LEU A 906 16.07 -27.15 -5.75
N ALA A 907 15.62 -28.41 -5.82
CA ALA A 907 16.31 -29.53 -5.24
C ALA A 907 17.75 -29.66 -5.79
N GLY A 908 18.73 -29.62 -4.89
CA GLY A 908 20.16 -29.71 -5.24
C GLY A 908 20.84 -28.39 -5.58
N LEU A 909 20.10 -27.27 -5.65
CA LEU A 909 20.71 -25.96 -5.69
C LEU A 909 21.35 -25.63 -4.34
N VAL A 910 22.47 -24.93 -4.39
CA VAL A 910 23.20 -24.54 -3.19
C VAL A 910 23.10 -23.03 -3.03
N PRO A 911 22.48 -22.53 -1.94
CA PRO A 911 22.38 -21.09 -1.70
C PRO A 911 23.73 -20.38 -1.59
N GLU A 912 23.76 -19.13 -2.02
CA GLU A 912 24.88 -18.20 -1.82
C GLU A 912 25.03 -17.78 -0.36
N VAL A 913 23.90 -17.66 0.33
CA VAL A 913 23.82 -17.39 1.77
C VAL A 913 22.90 -18.40 2.43
N THR A 914 23.33 -18.96 3.56
CA THR A 914 22.47 -19.80 4.41
C THR A 914 22.37 -19.21 5.82
N THR A 915 21.15 -19.17 6.33
CA THR A 915 20.81 -18.66 7.67
C THR A 915 20.21 -19.73 8.58
N GLY A 916 19.70 -20.82 7.98
CA GLY A 916 18.95 -21.86 8.69
C GLY A 916 17.55 -21.42 9.13
N ASP A 917 17.09 -20.23 8.73
CA ASP A 917 15.81 -19.66 9.14
C ASP A 917 15.11 -19.00 7.95
N ALA A 918 13.94 -19.54 7.57
CA ALA A 918 13.15 -19.09 6.42
C ALA A 918 12.57 -17.67 6.59
N SER A 919 12.58 -17.12 7.81
CA SER A 919 12.20 -15.73 8.06
C SER A 919 13.32 -14.73 7.79
N ILE A 920 14.55 -15.19 7.57
CA ILE A 920 15.68 -14.32 7.25
C ILE A 920 15.92 -14.32 5.75
N GLU A 921 15.79 -13.15 5.14
CA GLU A 921 16.21 -12.91 3.77
C GLU A 921 17.59 -12.25 3.74
N ALA A 922 18.42 -12.69 2.79
CA ALA A 922 19.76 -12.18 2.59
C ALA A 922 19.90 -11.60 1.17
N LEU A 923 20.62 -10.49 1.06
CA LEU A 923 20.98 -9.86 -0.21
C LEU A 923 22.49 -9.64 -0.26
N LEU A 924 23.09 -9.87 -1.43
CA LEU A 924 24.51 -9.66 -1.66
C LEU A 924 24.71 -8.59 -2.73
N LEU A 925 25.39 -7.51 -2.35
CA LEU A 925 25.91 -6.48 -3.24
C LEU A 925 27.43 -6.52 -3.24
N GLU A 926 28.05 -6.49 -4.42
CA GLU A 926 29.49 -6.64 -4.54
C GLU A 926 30.10 -5.53 -5.38
N ASN A 927 31.27 -5.07 -4.93
CA ASN A 927 32.17 -4.27 -5.75
C ASN A 927 33.64 -4.63 -5.45
N THR A 928 34.57 -3.78 -5.89
CA THR A 928 36.00 -3.98 -5.68
C THR A 928 36.43 -3.79 -4.23
N GLY A 929 35.67 -3.06 -3.41
CA GLY A 929 35.95 -2.81 -2.00
C GLY A 929 35.51 -3.95 -1.07
N GLY A 930 34.54 -4.77 -1.47
CA GLY A 930 34.05 -5.86 -0.63
C GLY A 930 32.73 -6.45 -1.09
N THR A 931 32.09 -7.15 -0.16
CA THR A 931 30.73 -7.67 -0.27
C THR A 931 29.90 -7.06 0.86
N LEU A 932 28.79 -6.43 0.50
CA LEU A 932 27.76 -5.99 1.42
C LEU A 932 26.70 -7.08 1.49
N LEU A 933 26.56 -7.67 2.68
CA LEU A 933 25.46 -8.58 2.99
C LEU A 933 24.39 -7.81 3.76
N THR A 934 23.19 -7.71 3.20
CA THR A 934 22.03 -7.19 3.92
C THR A 934 21.21 -8.35 4.44
N LEU A 935 20.98 -8.40 5.76
CA LEU A 935 20.12 -9.38 6.42
C LEU A 935 18.84 -8.71 6.87
N VAL A 936 17.69 -9.28 6.50
CA VAL A 936 16.36 -8.78 6.88
C VAL A 936 15.57 -9.90 7.54
N ASN A 937 15.13 -9.67 8.78
CA ASN A 937 14.28 -10.57 9.53
C ASN A 937 12.82 -10.21 9.31
N TRP A 938 12.13 -10.97 8.48
CA TRP A 938 10.71 -10.78 8.17
C TRP A 938 9.76 -11.21 9.28
N SER A 939 10.25 -11.87 10.33
CA SER A 939 9.44 -12.17 11.51
C SER A 939 9.40 -11.00 12.49
N ASP A 940 8.36 -10.95 13.33
CA ASP A 940 8.23 -9.95 14.40
C ASP A 940 9.05 -10.27 15.65
N GLN A 941 9.81 -11.36 15.63
CA GLN A 941 10.59 -11.83 16.76
C GLN A 941 12.09 -11.69 16.48
N PRO A 942 12.90 -11.10 17.38
CA PRO A 942 14.34 -11.05 17.21
C PRO A 942 14.95 -12.45 17.09
N ARG A 943 16.08 -12.55 16.38
CA ARG A 943 16.92 -13.76 16.34
C ARG A 943 18.21 -13.52 17.11
N LYS A 944 18.50 -14.43 18.03
CA LYS A 944 19.73 -14.46 18.81
C LYS A 944 20.64 -15.54 18.27
N ASP A 945 21.94 -15.26 18.20
CA ASP A 945 22.94 -16.21 17.69
C ASP A 945 22.57 -16.82 16.31
N LEU A 946 22.03 -16.00 15.42
CA LEU A 946 21.71 -16.39 14.04
C LEU A 946 23.00 -16.82 13.34
N LYS A 947 23.06 -18.09 12.91
CA LYS A 947 24.19 -18.63 12.16
C LYS A 947 24.07 -18.23 10.70
N VAL A 948 25.07 -17.56 10.17
CA VAL A 948 25.10 -17.12 8.78
C VAL A 948 26.33 -17.71 8.11
N SER A 949 26.15 -18.28 6.92
CA SER A 949 27.25 -18.69 6.05
C SER A 949 27.10 -18.06 4.68
N VAL A 950 28.18 -17.48 4.15
CA VAL A 950 28.23 -16.74 2.89
C VAL A 950 29.31 -17.33 2.01
N ARG A 951 28.97 -17.65 0.77
CA ARG A 951 29.96 -18.05 -0.23
C ARG A 951 30.77 -16.84 -0.69
N LEU A 952 32.08 -16.90 -0.52
CA LEU A 952 33.01 -15.84 -0.91
C LEU A 952 34.22 -16.43 -1.62
N ALA A 953 34.64 -15.76 -2.70
CA ALA A 953 35.81 -16.18 -3.48
C ALA A 953 37.15 -16.11 -2.70
N ALA A 954 37.21 -15.31 -1.64
CA ALA A 954 38.37 -15.18 -0.77
C ALA A 954 37.93 -14.89 0.68
N ALA A 955 38.84 -15.13 1.63
CA ALA A 955 38.62 -14.79 3.04
C ALA A 955 38.45 -13.27 3.19
N PRO A 956 37.41 -12.79 3.90
CA PRO A 956 37.26 -11.36 4.16
C PRO A 956 38.35 -10.90 5.14
N LYS A 957 38.88 -9.68 4.92
CA LYS A 957 39.87 -9.06 5.83
C LYS A 957 39.25 -8.67 7.18
N SER A 958 37.98 -8.27 7.15
CA SER A 958 37.18 -7.95 8.32
C SER A 958 35.70 -8.17 8.02
N ALA A 959 34.92 -8.30 9.08
CA ALA A 959 33.47 -8.41 9.01
C ALA A 959 32.85 -7.54 10.08
N ARG A 960 31.91 -6.67 9.72
CA ARG A 960 31.34 -5.69 10.65
C ARG A 960 29.83 -5.66 10.58
N SER A 961 29.18 -5.71 11.74
CA SER A 961 27.76 -5.41 11.91
C SER A 961 27.60 -3.90 12.05
N VAL A 962 26.87 -3.27 11.13
CA VAL A 962 26.66 -1.83 11.11
C VAL A 962 25.67 -1.42 12.20
N SER A 963 24.54 -2.10 12.32
CA SER A 963 23.55 -1.82 13.36
C SER A 963 24.12 -2.09 14.75
N GLY A 964 24.88 -3.18 14.90
CA GLY A 964 25.57 -3.54 16.13
C GLY A 964 26.85 -2.75 16.41
N GLN A 965 27.32 -1.93 15.46
CA GLN A 965 28.52 -1.09 15.54
C GLN A 965 29.78 -1.85 16.03
N ARG A 966 29.94 -3.10 15.61
CA ARG A 966 31.00 -4.00 16.10
C ARG A 966 31.56 -4.90 15.02
N GLU A 967 32.83 -5.27 15.16
CA GLU A 967 33.43 -6.35 14.38
C GLU A 967 32.81 -7.71 14.77
N ILE A 968 32.74 -8.61 13.79
CA ILE A 968 32.22 -9.96 13.89
C ILE A 968 33.37 -10.92 13.63
N ALA A 969 33.54 -11.90 14.50
CA ALA A 969 34.48 -12.99 14.23
C ALA A 969 33.96 -13.87 13.09
N VAL A 970 34.79 -14.08 12.07
CA VAL A 970 34.48 -14.92 10.90
C VAL A 970 35.42 -16.10 10.84
N THR A 971 34.85 -17.27 10.64
CA THR A 971 35.59 -18.47 10.23
C THR A 971 35.48 -18.59 8.72
N TYR A 972 36.61 -18.68 8.01
CA TYR A 972 36.62 -18.91 6.56
C TYR A 972 37.26 -20.25 6.24
N ALA A 973 36.51 -21.13 5.57
CA ALA A 973 36.97 -22.42 5.10
C ALA A 973 36.23 -22.80 3.82
N ASP A 974 36.91 -23.45 2.87
CA ASP A 974 36.32 -24.02 1.65
C ASP A 974 35.44 -23.03 0.84
N GLY A 975 35.84 -21.76 0.78
CA GLY A 975 35.07 -20.74 0.06
C GLY A 975 33.87 -20.17 0.82
N ILE A 976 33.73 -20.48 2.11
CA ILE A 976 32.58 -20.09 2.93
C ILE A 976 33.05 -19.30 4.15
N ALA A 977 32.51 -18.10 4.32
CA ALA A 977 32.61 -17.31 5.54
C ALA A 977 31.42 -17.59 6.45
N SER A 978 31.66 -18.02 7.68
CA SER A 978 30.64 -18.33 8.67
C SER A 978 30.80 -17.48 9.93
N PHE A 979 29.68 -16.98 10.45
CA PHE A 979 29.62 -16.17 11.66
C PHE A 979 28.26 -16.26 12.36
N SER A 980 28.18 -15.64 13.54
CA SER A 980 26.98 -15.53 14.37
C SER A 980 26.61 -14.07 14.60
N ILE A 981 25.32 -13.76 14.58
CA ILE A 981 24.83 -12.41 14.86
C ILE A 981 23.48 -12.38 15.57
N ASP A 982 23.21 -11.32 16.34
CA ASP A 982 21.88 -11.00 16.81
C ASP A 982 21.20 -10.07 15.80
N LEU A 983 20.00 -10.42 15.35
CA LEU A 983 19.26 -9.66 14.34
C LEU A 983 17.84 -9.38 14.83
N THR A 984 17.49 -8.09 14.95
CA THR A 984 16.12 -7.68 15.31
C THR A 984 15.28 -7.52 14.05
N GLU A 985 15.38 -6.40 13.33
CA GLU A 985 14.64 -6.16 12.08
C GLU A 985 15.51 -6.37 10.84
N ALA A 986 16.65 -5.67 10.77
CA ALA A 986 17.57 -5.73 9.63
C ALA A 986 18.96 -5.20 10.02
N ASP A 987 20.00 -5.69 9.33
CA ASP A 987 21.37 -5.20 9.48
C ASP A 987 22.16 -5.29 8.17
N TYR A 988 23.15 -4.41 8.03
CA TYR A 988 24.21 -4.53 7.04
C TYR A 988 25.44 -5.20 7.66
N ILE A 989 25.99 -6.16 6.94
CA ILE A 989 27.24 -6.83 7.25
C ILE A 989 28.25 -6.50 6.15
N VAL A 990 29.28 -5.75 6.52
CA VAL A 990 30.37 -5.38 5.62
C VAL A 990 31.43 -6.47 5.67
N LEU A 991 31.65 -7.17 4.56
CA LEU A 991 32.69 -8.19 4.39
C LEU A 991 33.79 -7.61 3.47
N ALA A 992 34.83 -7.01 4.08
CA ALA A 992 35.86 -6.29 3.34
C ALA A 992 36.83 -7.23 2.61
N LYS A 993 37.25 -6.86 1.39
CA LYS A 993 38.22 -7.62 0.58
C LYS A 993 39.66 -7.18 0.80
#